data_AF-A0A5E8AUH4-F1
#
_entry.id   AF-A0A5E8AUH4-F1
#
_cell.length_a   1.000
_cell.length_b   1.000
_cell.length_c   1.000
_cell.angle_alpha   90.00
_cell.angle_beta   90.00
_cell.angle_gamma   90.00
#
_symmetry.space_group_name_H-M   'P 1'
#
loop_
_entity.id
_entity.type
_entity.pdbx_description
1 polymer ?
#
loop_
_entity_poly.entity_id
_entity_poly.type
_entity_poly.pdbx_seq_one_letter_code
_entity_poly.pdbx_strand_id
1 'polypeptide(L)'
;MADFCTAALTPTSAGKSFVFLAYIEQLKRARPNANLVYLVPSRALISQVATDLRTASVDKAFDVTTVPIPAAPTVLGTPIYVLTPERLQVLFHTAPDLSFDVAIVDEAHLIGEGSRGVVLHSVLQDLQRRHPNMQFLFSSPQVREPAIFGTVVGRESIRVVKTKDSPVAQNIILLNRRAGEDKKIDMLLWRDGEKTPLAEIDAAIPIYNSHDGLVYLSWALGKASQSLVYAVGPAACEDIAFKIKELTQDPAVSEVVPSSRPGELSVLVRKKLTAFAKEAVHPSYVLAETVEAGVGFHYGRIPPLLRNAVESAFADGHLDFIVCTSTLLQGVNLPARNVFMQNPHKGEMNPIEPVDFWNLAGRAGRLGRDFQGNVFLVDYDEWESSPLSGPKDEPIKPSLEVTLTETSAELLEYIAAADRPSGESSHLEAVFSKLLRDRRQGQLDDTLDHLSGLSPQTRASITSALAIADNQISLNVETLAASPQISGYRQQELYDYMIAKIGKKGPEYLIPLHPSTGWKEALDKLRPVFARVHKYLELKSGRHHLYWAPLALRWMRGEPLPMIIEGAIKYYKSQGKNRSSRTVIREVLTDVESSLRFKYVNMLGCYGAVLKEALIATGHVSYVAKIPALPLYLELGAASQTMIQFISLGLSRHTAYILSGLTINRDMDLGSARRFLSRLTPETAGLSPYVAEELRRVLQNV
;
A
#
# COMPACT_ATOMS: atom_id res chain seq x y z
N MET A 1 36.36 7.88 5.12
CA MET A 1 35.54 8.29 3.96
C MET A 1 34.13 8.50 4.48
N ALA A 2 33.42 9.55 4.07
CA ALA A 2 32.01 9.66 4.45
C ALA A 2 31.25 8.52 3.73
N ASP A 3 30.55 7.67 4.48
CA ASP A 3 29.82 6.53 3.91
C ASP A 3 28.58 7.02 3.16
N PHE A 4 28.76 7.42 1.90
CA PHE A 4 27.70 7.94 1.02
C PHE A 4 26.65 6.87 0.64
N CYS A 5 26.90 5.58 0.88
CA CYS A 5 25.96 4.50 0.60
C CYS A 5 26.07 3.40 1.67
N THR A 6 24.99 3.14 2.41
CA THR A 6 24.93 2.11 3.46
C THR A 6 23.69 1.25 3.32
N ALA A 7 23.81 -0.07 3.50
CA ALA A 7 22.69 -1.01 3.59
C ALA A 7 22.65 -1.68 4.97
N ALA A 8 21.51 -1.55 5.65
CA ALA A 8 21.19 -2.25 6.90
C ALA A 8 20.37 -3.51 6.59
N LEU A 9 21.02 -4.67 6.70
CA LEU A 9 20.43 -6.00 6.48
C LEU A 9 20.13 -6.65 7.82
N THR A 10 18.88 -6.63 8.25
CA THR A 10 18.50 -7.17 9.56
C THR A 10 17.18 -7.93 9.47
N PRO A 11 16.93 -8.93 10.33
CA PRO A 11 15.63 -9.57 10.42
C PRO A 11 14.50 -8.58 10.69
N THR A 12 13.26 -8.97 10.38
CA THR A 12 12.06 -8.28 10.85
C THR A 12 12.11 -8.19 12.38
N SER A 13 11.68 -7.07 12.96
CA SER A 13 11.69 -6.81 14.42
C SER A 13 13.05 -6.50 15.06
N ALA A 14 14.14 -6.38 14.30
CA ALA A 14 15.46 -5.99 14.81
C ALA A 14 15.61 -4.48 15.16
N GLY A 15 14.55 -3.68 15.03
CA GLY A 15 14.55 -2.27 15.42
C GLY A 15 15.09 -1.27 14.38
N LYS A 16 15.08 -1.63 13.08
CA LYS A 16 15.58 -0.76 11.99
C LYS A 16 14.99 0.66 12.00
N SER A 17 13.67 0.76 12.18
CA SER A 17 12.96 2.05 12.19
C SER A 17 13.48 2.98 13.28
N PHE A 18 13.78 2.45 14.47
CA PHE A 18 14.37 3.24 15.57
C PHE A 18 15.73 3.82 15.18
N VAL A 19 16.59 3.03 14.52
CA VAL A 19 17.91 3.49 14.07
C VAL A 19 17.79 4.62 13.05
N PHE A 20 16.88 4.50 12.07
CA PHE A 20 16.66 5.57 11.10
C PHE A 20 16.08 6.84 11.72
N LEU A 21 15.13 6.72 12.65
CA LEU A 21 14.58 7.88 13.37
C LEU A 21 15.68 8.62 14.15
N ALA A 22 16.51 7.89 14.90
CA ALA A 22 17.62 8.47 15.65
C ALA A 22 18.66 9.13 14.72
N TYR A 23 18.96 8.50 13.57
CA TYR A 23 19.84 9.09 12.57
C TYR A 23 19.26 10.39 11.98
N ILE A 24 17.97 10.41 11.62
CA ILE A 24 17.29 11.60 11.08
C ILE A 24 17.34 12.74 12.10
N GLU A 25 17.08 12.43 13.38
CA GLU A 25 17.15 13.41 14.45
C GLU A 25 18.55 14.01 14.58
N GLN A 26 19.58 13.16 14.63
CA GLN A 26 20.97 13.62 14.70
C GLN A 26 21.36 14.44 13.47
N LEU A 27 20.96 14.02 12.27
CA LEU A 27 21.21 14.70 11.02
C LEU A 27 20.56 16.09 11.02
N LYS A 28 19.29 16.21 11.41
CA LYS A 28 18.58 17.49 11.42
C LYS A 28 19.10 18.44 12.50
N ARG A 29 19.62 17.92 13.62
CA ARG A 29 20.35 18.75 14.62
C ARG A 29 21.66 19.30 14.05
N ALA A 30 22.42 18.48 13.32
CA ALA A 30 23.71 18.88 12.74
C ALA A 30 23.58 19.73 11.47
N ARG A 31 22.59 19.43 10.62
CA ARG A 31 22.29 20.07 9.33
C ARG A 31 20.79 20.39 9.26
N PRO A 32 20.31 21.47 9.90
CA PRO A 32 18.88 21.82 9.93
C PRO A 32 18.26 21.99 8.53
N ASN A 33 19.06 22.45 7.58
CA ASN A 33 18.65 22.71 6.20
C ASN A 33 18.79 21.49 5.26
N ALA A 34 19.21 20.31 5.77
CA ALA A 34 19.34 19.13 4.91
C ALA A 34 17.96 18.67 4.41
N ASN A 35 17.80 18.52 3.10
CA ASN A 35 16.59 17.99 2.49
C ASN A 35 16.64 16.46 2.48
N LEU A 36 15.62 15.81 3.03
CA LEU A 36 15.58 14.35 3.17
C LEU A 36 14.31 13.78 2.55
N VAL A 37 14.47 12.66 1.84
CA VAL A 37 13.37 11.81 1.40
C VAL A 37 13.43 10.45 2.08
N TYR A 38 12.33 10.02 2.66
CA TYR A 38 12.10 8.70 3.21
C TYR A 38 11.12 7.98 2.29
N LEU A 39 11.64 7.02 1.51
CA LEU A 39 10.86 6.16 0.63
C LEU A 39 10.34 4.96 1.41
N VAL A 40 9.01 4.82 1.41
CA VAL A 40 8.32 3.68 2.00
C VAL A 40 7.58 2.87 0.93
N PRO A 41 7.46 1.54 1.09
CA PRO A 41 6.92 0.69 0.05
C PRO A 41 5.40 0.73 -0.04
N SER A 42 4.69 1.38 0.87
CA SER A 42 3.23 1.47 0.80
C SER A 42 2.70 2.77 1.39
N ARG A 43 1.52 3.18 0.92
CA ARG A 43 0.83 4.38 1.43
C ARG A 43 0.46 4.26 2.91
N ALA A 44 0.27 3.04 3.39
CA ALA A 44 0.00 2.77 4.80
C ALA A 44 1.18 3.22 5.68
N LEU A 45 2.40 2.89 5.25
CA LEU A 45 3.62 3.23 5.96
C LEU A 45 3.95 4.72 5.90
N ILE A 46 3.46 5.46 4.91
CA ILE A 46 3.62 6.92 4.88
C ILE A 46 3.04 7.52 6.17
N SER A 47 1.80 7.14 6.52
CA SER A 47 1.13 7.70 7.70
C SER A 47 1.82 7.28 8.98
N GLN A 48 2.30 6.04 9.05
CA GLN A 48 3.02 5.51 10.21
C GLN A 48 4.36 6.24 10.41
N VAL A 49 5.26 6.21 9.42
CA VAL A 49 6.58 6.85 9.50
C VAL A 49 6.45 8.36 9.72
N ALA A 50 5.47 9.01 9.10
CA ALA A 50 5.22 10.43 9.36
C ALA A 50 4.77 10.70 10.80
N THR A 51 3.98 9.82 11.40
CA THR A 51 3.57 9.93 12.81
C THR A 51 4.76 9.70 13.73
N ASP A 52 5.56 8.68 13.47
CA ASP A 52 6.75 8.35 14.25
C ASP A 52 7.76 9.50 14.20
N LEU A 53 7.99 10.10 13.03
CA LEU A 53 8.85 11.29 12.89
C LEU A 53 8.33 12.51 13.65
N ARG A 54 7.02 12.77 13.62
CA ARG A 54 6.44 13.90 14.36
C ARG A 54 6.55 13.71 15.87
N THR A 55 6.36 12.48 16.35
CA THR A 55 6.39 12.15 17.79
C THR A 55 7.79 11.98 18.36
N ALA A 56 8.79 11.61 17.52
CA ALA A 56 10.16 11.39 17.98
C ALA A 56 10.89 12.65 18.46
N SER A 57 10.46 13.86 18.06
CA SER A 57 11.17 15.09 18.43
C SER A 57 10.69 15.64 19.78
N VAL A 58 11.60 15.68 20.75
CA VAL A 58 11.34 16.18 22.12
C VAL A 58 11.31 17.72 22.18
N ASP A 59 12.06 18.41 21.31
CA ASP A 59 12.32 19.86 21.43
C ASP A 59 11.66 20.74 20.33
N LYS A 60 11.41 20.21 19.13
CA LYS A 60 10.70 20.89 18.02
C LYS A 60 10.12 19.87 17.05
N ALA A 61 8.79 19.81 16.87
CA ALA A 61 8.18 18.95 15.86
C ALA A 61 8.86 19.18 14.50
N PHE A 62 9.41 18.12 13.90
CA PHE A 62 9.95 18.20 12.54
C PHE A 62 8.84 18.63 11.58
N ASP A 63 9.16 19.51 10.63
CA ASP A 63 8.24 19.78 9.52
C ASP A 63 8.24 18.57 8.59
N VAL A 64 7.29 17.65 8.83
CA VAL A 64 7.11 16.43 8.05
C VAL A 64 6.04 16.67 7.00
N THR A 65 6.39 16.51 5.73
CA THR A 65 5.47 16.70 4.62
C THR A 65 5.13 15.36 3.97
N THR A 66 3.88 14.94 4.13
CA THR A 66 3.31 13.78 3.43
C THR A 66 2.56 14.26 2.19
N VAL A 67 3.28 14.80 1.20
CA VAL A 67 2.68 15.43 0.01
C VAL A 67 1.65 14.50 -0.66
N PRO A 68 0.37 14.87 -0.75
CA PRO A 68 -0.54 14.35 -1.76
C PRO A 68 -0.18 15.04 -3.10
N ILE A 69 -0.01 14.26 -4.16
CA ILE A 69 0.36 14.77 -5.50
C ILE A 69 -0.79 15.63 -6.08
N PRO A 70 -0.57 16.80 -6.72
CA PRO A 70 0.47 17.79 -6.54
C PRO A 70 -0.19 19.17 -6.25
N ALA A 71 -0.28 19.57 -4.98
CA ALA A 71 -0.24 21.00 -4.70
C ALA A 71 1.23 21.40 -4.77
N ALA A 72 1.59 22.33 -5.67
CA ALA A 72 2.93 22.92 -5.67
C ALA A 72 3.28 23.28 -4.22
N PRO A 73 4.39 22.76 -3.65
CA PRO A 73 4.69 22.98 -2.25
C PRO A 73 4.89 24.48 -2.03
N THR A 74 3.89 25.16 -1.49
CA THR A 74 4.10 26.44 -0.84
C THR A 74 4.59 26.10 0.56
N VAL A 75 5.88 25.75 0.69
CA VAL A 75 6.47 25.40 1.98
C VAL A 75 7.53 26.43 2.35
N LEU A 76 7.36 26.99 3.54
CA LEU A 76 8.37 27.79 4.24
C LEU A 76 9.25 26.81 5.05
N GLY A 77 10.48 26.51 4.61
CA GLY A 77 11.43 25.65 5.35
C GLY A 77 12.10 24.52 4.53
N THR A 78 12.75 23.57 5.22
CA THR A 78 13.44 22.37 4.67
C THR A 78 12.82 21.06 5.21
N PRO A 79 11.65 20.64 4.69
CA PRO A 79 10.86 19.55 5.26
C PRO A 79 11.47 18.16 5.04
N ILE A 80 11.00 17.17 5.81
CA ILE A 80 11.24 15.74 5.59
C ILE A 80 10.09 15.18 4.73
N TYR A 81 10.41 14.61 3.57
CA TYR A 81 9.42 14.03 2.66
C TYR A 81 9.25 12.54 2.93
N VAL A 82 8.05 12.09 3.28
CA VAL A 82 7.72 10.66 3.41
C VAL A 82 6.80 10.26 2.27
N LEU A 83 7.32 9.47 1.32
CA LEU A 83 6.68 9.22 0.02
C LEU A 83 6.80 7.75 -0.40
N THR A 84 5.91 7.30 -1.28
CA THR A 84 6.16 6.07 -2.05
C THR A 84 6.98 6.40 -3.30
N PRO A 85 7.64 5.41 -3.95
CA PRO A 85 8.34 5.62 -5.21
C PRO A 85 7.46 6.28 -6.29
N GLU A 86 6.20 5.84 -6.39
CA GLU A 86 5.24 6.38 -7.36
C GLU A 86 4.95 7.87 -7.09
N ARG A 87 4.85 8.29 -5.81
CA ARG A 87 4.66 9.70 -5.45
C ARG A 87 5.89 10.55 -5.74
N LEU A 88 7.09 10.04 -5.48
CA LEU A 88 8.33 10.76 -5.76
C LEU A 88 8.49 10.98 -7.28
N GLN A 89 8.18 9.97 -8.09
CA GLN A 89 8.26 10.08 -9.55
C GLN A 89 7.40 11.22 -10.09
N VAL A 90 6.16 11.37 -9.61
CA VAL A 90 5.30 12.49 -10.03
C VAL A 90 5.76 13.81 -9.41
N LEU A 91 6.28 13.81 -8.17
CA LEU A 91 6.79 15.02 -7.53
C LEU A 91 7.94 15.64 -8.33
N PHE A 92 8.90 14.83 -8.80
CA PHE A 92 10.01 15.30 -9.63
C PHE A 92 9.58 15.95 -10.94
N HIS A 93 8.43 15.56 -11.48
CA HIS A 93 7.85 16.22 -12.64
C HIS A 93 7.28 17.60 -12.28
N THR A 94 6.58 17.71 -11.14
CA THR A 94 5.96 18.97 -10.72
C THR A 94 6.92 19.97 -10.06
N ALA A 95 8.06 19.49 -9.57
CA ALA A 95 9.13 20.27 -8.98
C ALA A 95 10.49 19.86 -9.60
N PRO A 96 10.80 20.29 -10.84
CA PRO A 96 12.01 19.87 -11.55
C PRO A 96 13.32 20.23 -10.86
N ASP A 97 13.33 21.27 -10.01
CA ASP A 97 14.53 21.73 -9.30
C ASP A 97 14.68 21.07 -7.91
N LEU A 98 13.73 20.23 -7.50
CA LEU A 98 13.78 19.57 -6.19
C LEU A 98 14.93 18.55 -6.14
N SER A 99 15.75 18.66 -5.10
CA SER A 99 16.86 17.76 -4.81
C SER A 99 16.94 17.43 -3.32
N PHE A 100 17.62 16.32 -2.99
CA PHE A 100 17.74 15.79 -1.63
C PHE A 100 19.20 15.56 -1.27
N ASP A 101 19.56 15.84 -0.03
CA ASP A 101 20.88 15.52 0.55
C ASP A 101 20.96 14.05 0.97
N VAL A 102 19.83 13.48 1.40
CA VAL A 102 19.75 12.12 1.95
C VAL A 102 18.49 11.41 1.47
N ALA A 103 18.63 10.15 1.06
CA ALA A 103 17.53 9.24 0.79
C ALA A 103 17.60 8.02 1.72
N ILE A 104 16.50 7.77 2.44
CA ILE A 104 16.27 6.52 3.18
C ILE A 104 15.30 5.68 2.34
N VAL A 105 15.68 4.46 2.03
CA VAL A 105 14.91 3.54 1.19
C VAL A 105 14.52 2.33 2.02
N ASP A 106 13.27 2.29 2.45
CA ASP A 106 12.75 1.19 3.26
C ASP A 106 12.29 0.02 2.39
N GLU A 107 12.50 -1.21 2.87
CA GLU A 107 12.25 -2.44 2.12
C GLU A 107 12.84 -2.43 0.70
N ALA A 108 14.13 -2.07 0.60
CA ALA A 108 14.86 -1.93 -0.65
C ALA A 108 14.87 -3.21 -1.51
N HIS A 109 14.66 -4.38 -0.91
CA HIS A 109 14.52 -5.65 -1.63
C HIS A 109 13.41 -5.65 -2.70
N LEU A 110 12.40 -4.79 -2.55
CA LEU A 110 11.28 -4.66 -3.48
C LEU A 110 11.70 -4.13 -4.86
N ILE A 111 12.97 -3.77 -5.04
CA ILE A 111 13.54 -3.47 -6.35
C ILE A 111 13.47 -4.65 -7.33
N GLY A 112 13.33 -5.87 -6.82
CA GLY A 112 13.07 -7.08 -7.61
C GLY A 112 11.58 -7.34 -7.92
N GLU A 113 10.63 -6.59 -7.36
CA GLU A 113 9.19 -6.89 -7.49
C GLU A 113 8.49 -6.18 -8.68
N GLY A 114 8.47 -6.84 -9.85
CA GLY A 114 7.59 -6.54 -10.97
C GLY A 114 7.60 -5.06 -11.43
N SER A 115 6.43 -4.46 -11.62
CA SER A 115 6.31 -3.06 -12.06
C SER A 115 6.77 -2.06 -10.99
N ARG A 116 6.62 -2.40 -9.70
CA ARG A 116 7.00 -1.52 -8.59
C ARG A 116 8.52 -1.44 -8.44
N GLY A 117 9.22 -2.55 -8.66
CA GLY A 117 10.67 -2.59 -8.73
C GLY A 117 11.23 -1.68 -9.83
N VAL A 118 10.58 -1.63 -10.99
CA VAL A 118 10.95 -0.71 -12.09
C VAL A 118 10.77 0.76 -11.68
N VAL A 119 9.68 1.09 -11.00
CA VAL A 119 9.45 2.46 -10.50
C VAL A 119 10.48 2.84 -9.44
N LEU A 120 10.76 1.95 -8.47
CA LEU A 120 11.78 2.16 -7.45
C LEU A 120 13.16 2.39 -8.09
N HIS A 121 13.54 1.55 -9.05
CA HIS A 121 14.78 1.72 -9.80
C HIS A 121 14.84 3.08 -10.50
N SER A 122 13.75 3.49 -11.17
CA SER A 122 13.67 4.79 -11.85
C SER A 122 13.93 5.95 -10.89
N VAL A 123 13.25 5.98 -9.73
CA VAL A 123 13.39 7.11 -8.81
C VAL A 123 14.74 7.16 -8.11
N LEU A 124 15.38 5.99 -7.89
CA LEU A 124 16.74 5.93 -7.34
C LEU A 124 17.77 6.50 -8.33
N GLN A 125 17.65 6.20 -9.62
CA GLN A 125 18.47 6.84 -10.66
C GLN A 125 18.21 8.34 -10.75
N ASP A 126 16.95 8.79 -10.69
CA ASP A 126 16.60 10.21 -10.72
C ASP A 126 17.18 10.96 -9.51
N LEU A 127 17.13 10.37 -8.31
CA LEU A 127 17.75 10.90 -7.10
C LEU A 127 19.26 11.08 -7.28
N GLN A 128 19.95 10.02 -7.73
CA GLN A 128 21.40 10.02 -7.94
C GLN A 128 21.82 11.07 -8.98
N ARG A 129 21.08 11.21 -10.09
CA ARG A 129 21.38 12.22 -11.14
C ARG A 129 21.20 13.64 -10.64
N ARG A 130 20.15 13.90 -9.87
CA ARG A 130 19.85 15.23 -9.32
C ARG A 130 20.87 15.67 -8.27
N HIS A 131 21.44 14.73 -7.53
CA HIS A 131 22.49 15.02 -6.55
C HIS A 131 23.51 13.87 -6.43
N PRO A 132 24.58 13.88 -7.25
CA PRO A 132 25.56 12.78 -7.30
C PRO A 132 26.33 12.49 -6.01
N ASN A 133 26.29 13.39 -5.02
CA ASN A 133 26.97 13.24 -3.73
C ASN A 133 26.01 13.04 -2.56
N MET A 134 24.73 12.76 -2.83
CA MET A 134 23.76 12.49 -1.78
C MET A 134 24.06 11.19 -1.03
N GLN A 135 23.59 11.09 0.21
CA GLN A 135 23.72 9.87 1.01
C GLN A 135 22.52 8.95 0.81
N PHE A 136 22.79 7.66 0.53
CA PHE A 136 21.78 6.61 0.49
C PHE A 136 21.87 5.69 1.70
N LEU A 137 20.71 5.44 2.32
CA LEU A 137 20.53 4.49 3.41
C LEU A 137 19.45 3.48 3.00
N PHE A 138 19.84 2.23 2.79
CA PHE A 138 18.94 1.14 2.41
C PHE A 138 18.59 0.28 3.62
N SER A 139 17.32 -0.08 3.73
CA SER A 139 16.78 -1.04 4.69
C SER A 139 16.33 -2.28 3.94
N SER A 140 16.71 -3.46 4.41
CA SER A 140 16.23 -4.70 3.79
C SER A 140 16.25 -5.87 4.78
N PRO A 141 15.42 -6.91 4.57
CA PRO A 141 15.64 -8.24 5.14
C PRO A 141 16.98 -8.84 4.71
N GLN A 142 17.22 -10.11 5.04
CA GLN A 142 18.45 -10.77 4.62
C GLN A 142 18.49 -10.94 3.09
N VAL A 143 19.46 -10.28 2.47
CA VAL A 143 19.77 -10.38 1.04
C VAL A 143 21.12 -11.04 0.86
N ARG A 144 21.24 -11.90 -0.16
CA ARG A 144 22.50 -12.61 -0.45
C ARG A 144 23.57 -11.68 -1.02
N GLU A 145 23.18 -10.78 -1.93
CA GLU A 145 24.08 -9.90 -2.69
C GLU A 145 23.72 -8.41 -2.50
N PRO A 146 24.10 -7.78 -1.38
CA PRO A 146 23.72 -6.39 -1.09
C PRO A 146 24.42 -5.32 -1.94
N ALA A 147 25.45 -5.71 -2.70
CA ALA A 147 26.14 -4.82 -3.64
C ALA A 147 25.18 -4.23 -4.67
N ILE A 148 24.08 -4.94 -4.99
CA ILE A 148 23.07 -4.50 -5.94
C ILE A 148 22.48 -3.12 -5.62
N PHE A 149 22.31 -2.79 -4.34
CA PHE A 149 21.79 -1.49 -3.93
C PHE A 149 22.76 -0.36 -4.28
N GLY A 150 24.06 -0.61 -4.23
CA GLY A 150 25.09 0.32 -4.66
C GLY A 150 25.09 0.50 -6.17
N THR A 151 25.07 -0.60 -6.93
CA THR A 151 25.06 -0.60 -8.40
C THR A 151 23.92 0.22 -8.97
N VAL A 152 22.71 0.06 -8.43
CA VAL A 152 21.49 0.77 -8.87
C VAL A 152 21.61 2.29 -8.76
N VAL A 153 22.37 2.78 -7.79
CA VAL A 153 22.62 4.22 -7.57
C VAL A 153 24.02 4.65 -8.01
N GLY A 154 24.67 3.87 -8.88
CA GLY A 154 25.96 4.20 -9.47
C GLY A 154 27.11 4.27 -8.46
N ARG A 155 27.11 3.40 -7.45
CA ARG A 155 28.15 3.33 -6.40
C ARG A 155 28.91 2.02 -6.48
N GLU A 156 30.23 2.13 -6.60
CA GLU A 156 31.14 0.98 -6.64
C GLU A 156 31.25 0.25 -5.30
N SER A 157 31.01 0.96 -4.19
CA SER A 157 31.08 0.40 -2.84
C SER A 157 29.86 0.78 -2.02
N ILE A 158 29.45 -0.17 -1.18
CA ILE A 158 28.37 0.00 -0.20
C ILE A 158 28.84 -0.52 1.15
N ARG A 159 28.59 0.24 2.21
CA ARG A 159 28.80 -0.23 3.57
C ARG A 159 27.64 -1.13 3.97
N VAL A 160 27.92 -2.40 4.27
CA VAL A 160 26.88 -3.35 4.70
C VAL A 160 26.95 -3.54 6.21
N VAL A 161 25.84 -3.26 6.89
CA VAL A 161 25.63 -3.57 8.30
C VAL A 161 24.66 -4.73 8.37
N LYS A 162 25.16 -5.92 8.70
CA LYS A 162 24.37 -7.16 8.76
C LYS A 162 24.32 -7.70 10.19
N THR A 163 23.13 -8.06 10.64
CA THR A 163 22.95 -8.94 11.81
C THR A 163 22.13 -10.15 11.42
N LYS A 164 22.49 -11.31 11.97
CA LYS A 164 21.68 -12.54 11.85
C LYS A 164 20.83 -12.79 13.09
N ASP A 165 21.16 -12.12 14.19
CA ASP A 165 20.54 -12.36 15.47
C ASP A 165 19.14 -11.72 15.48
N SER A 166 18.13 -12.59 15.63
CA SER A 166 16.80 -12.14 16.00
C SER A 166 16.79 -11.94 17.52
N PRO A 167 16.26 -10.83 18.04
CA PRO A 167 16.19 -10.61 19.48
C PRO A 167 15.20 -11.55 20.18
N VAL A 168 14.41 -12.33 19.44
CA VAL A 168 13.46 -13.32 19.96
C VAL A 168 13.66 -14.64 19.23
N ALA A 169 13.68 -15.76 19.97
CA ALA A 169 13.79 -17.10 19.38
C ALA A 169 12.43 -17.58 18.81
N GLN A 170 12.42 -18.26 17.65
CA GLN A 170 11.21 -18.85 17.07
C GLN A 170 11.21 -20.38 17.25
N ASN A 171 10.17 -20.90 17.89
CA ASN A 171 9.89 -22.33 17.95
C ASN A 171 8.99 -22.71 16.77
N ILE A 172 9.48 -23.53 15.85
CA ILE A 172 8.68 -24.05 14.74
C ILE A 172 8.00 -25.35 15.18
N ILE A 173 6.67 -25.35 15.20
CA ILE A 173 5.85 -26.45 15.68
C ILE A 173 4.94 -26.92 14.54
N LEU A 174 5.03 -28.19 14.18
CA LEU A 174 4.19 -28.83 13.18
C LEU A 174 2.98 -29.47 13.86
N LEU A 175 1.79 -29.23 13.31
CA LEU A 175 0.52 -29.77 13.78
C LEU A 175 -0.08 -30.60 12.65
N ASN A 176 0.11 -31.92 12.70
CA ASN A 176 -0.31 -32.83 11.66
C ASN A 176 -1.53 -33.62 12.11
N ARG A 177 -2.64 -33.52 11.37
CA ARG A 177 -3.82 -34.35 11.64
C ARG A 177 -3.53 -35.80 11.27
N ARG A 178 -3.98 -36.76 12.09
CA ARG A 178 -3.83 -38.19 11.78
C ARG A 178 -4.86 -38.64 10.76
N ALA A 179 -4.39 -39.29 9.70
CA ALA A 179 -5.27 -39.84 8.67
C ALA A 179 -6.23 -40.88 9.27
N GLY A 180 -7.54 -40.66 9.09
CA GLY A 180 -8.59 -41.55 9.60
C GLY A 180 -9.02 -41.29 11.05
N GLU A 181 -8.38 -40.35 11.77
CA GLU A 181 -8.71 -39.98 13.14
C GLU A 181 -9.05 -38.48 13.22
N ASP A 182 -10.34 -38.14 13.16
CA ASP A 182 -10.82 -36.76 13.03
C ASP A 182 -10.59 -35.86 14.27
N LYS A 183 -10.05 -36.41 15.36
CA LYS A 183 -9.73 -35.67 16.59
C LYS A 183 -8.27 -35.71 17.02
N LYS A 184 -7.43 -36.53 16.37
CA LYS A 184 -6.03 -36.72 16.80
C LYS A 184 -5.09 -35.85 15.98
N ILE A 185 -4.30 -35.04 16.67
CA ILE A 185 -3.27 -34.19 16.05
C ILE A 185 -1.92 -34.51 16.68
N ASP A 186 -0.93 -34.80 15.85
CA ASP A 186 0.47 -34.92 16.25
C ASP A 186 1.13 -33.54 16.29
N MET A 187 1.76 -33.24 17.42
CA MET A 187 2.53 -32.01 17.63
C MET A 187 4.02 -32.35 17.59
N LEU A 188 4.76 -31.79 16.63
CA LEU A 188 6.19 -32.00 16.46
C LEU A 188 6.96 -30.69 16.53
N LEU A 189 8.14 -30.70 17.13
CA LEU A 189 9.10 -29.61 17.05
C LEU A 189 9.95 -29.79 15.81
N TRP A 190 10.06 -28.76 14.98
CA TRP A 190 11.03 -28.73 13.90
C TRP A 190 12.28 -27.97 14.35
N ARG A 191 13.44 -28.60 14.21
CA ARG A 191 14.74 -28.00 14.52
C ARG A 191 15.82 -28.57 13.63
N ASP A 192 16.57 -27.68 12.97
CA ASP A 192 17.76 -28.03 12.18
C ASP A 192 17.52 -29.16 11.14
N GLY A 193 16.31 -29.17 10.54
CA GLY A 193 15.91 -30.19 9.55
C GLY A 193 15.28 -31.45 10.14
N GLU A 194 15.28 -31.61 11.46
CA GLU A 194 14.71 -32.77 12.15
C GLU A 194 13.34 -32.46 12.76
N LYS A 195 12.49 -33.49 12.86
CA LYS A 195 11.18 -33.45 13.52
C LYS A 195 11.24 -34.27 14.80
N THR A 196 11.00 -33.65 15.94
CA THR A 196 10.94 -34.32 17.25
C THR A 196 9.50 -34.32 17.78
N PRO A 197 8.90 -35.48 18.11
CA PRO A 197 7.58 -35.50 18.73
C PRO A 197 7.55 -34.71 20.05
N LEU A 198 6.55 -33.84 20.21
CA LEU A 198 6.32 -33.08 21.45
C LEU A 198 5.14 -33.62 22.24
N ALA A 199 4.00 -33.81 21.57
CA ALA A 199 2.75 -34.22 22.21
C ALA A 199 1.75 -34.77 21.17
N GLU A 200 0.70 -35.41 21.67
CA GLU A 200 -0.52 -35.72 20.93
C GLU A 200 -1.66 -34.86 21.50
N ILE A 201 -2.47 -34.26 20.63
CA ILE A 201 -3.61 -33.43 21.01
C ILE A 201 -4.89 -34.17 20.63
N ASP A 202 -5.78 -34.31 21.62
CA ASP A 202 -7.17 -34.73 21.43
C ASP A 202 -8.06 -33.49 21.26
N ALA A 203 -8.58 -33.29 20.05
CA ALA A 203 -9.50 -32.20 19.76
C ALA A 203 -10.87 -32.45 20.41
N ALA A 204 -11.46 -31.40 20.99
CA ALA A 204 -12.80 -31.46 21.58
C ALA A 204 -13.86 -31.72 20.51
N ILE A 205 -13.66 -31.17 19.31
CA ILE A 205 -14.54 -31.32 18.15
C ILE A 205 -13.82 -32.03 16.99
N PRO A 206 -14.55 -32.76 16.12
CA PRO A 206 -13.99 -33.30 14.89
C PRO A 206 -13.43 -32.23 13.95
N ILE A 207 -12.32 -32.54 13.27
CA ILE A 207 -11.62 -31.68 12.31
C ILE A 207 -11.52 -32.40 10.95
N TYR A 208 -12.37 -31.99 10.02
CA TYR A 208 -12.51 -32.69 8.74
C TYR A 208 -11.56 -32.22 7.65
N ASN A 209 -11.11 -30.96 7.69
CA ASN A 209 -10.27 -30.37 6.66
C ASN A 209 -9.24 -29.40 7.28
N SER A 210 -8.21 -29.04 6.51
CA SER A 210 -7.12 -28.18 6.99
C SER A 210 -7.57 -26.78 7.39
N HIS A 211 -8.62 -26.25 6.75
CA HIS A 211 -9.19 -24.94 7.08
C HIS A 211 -9.82 -24.94 8.47
N ASP A 212 -10.68 -25.92 8.75
CA ASP A 212 -11.27 -26.09 10.07
C ASP A 212 -10.20 -26.48 11.11
N GLY A 213 -9.15 -27.19 10.68
CA GLY A 213 -7.95 -27.44 11.49
C GLY A 213 -7.24 -26.17 11.90
N LEU A 214 -6.97 -25.26 10.97
CA LEU A 214 -6.38 -23.96 11.26
C LEU A 214 -7.24 -23.15 12.25
N VAL A 215 -8.55 -23.09 12.02
CA VAL A 215 -9.50 -22.38 12.90
C VAL A 215 -9.46 -22.97 14.32
N TYR A 216 -9.64 -24.28 14.47
CA TYR A 216 -9.69 -24.91 15.78
C TYR A 216 -8.35 -24.86 16.51
N LEU A 217 -7.25 -25.23 15.84
CA LEU A 217 -5.92 -25.29 16.44
C LEU A 217 -5.41 -23.90 16.83
N SER A 218 -5.66 -22.89 15.99
CA SER A 218 -5.32 -21.50 16.35
C SER A 218 -6.10 -21.04 17.57
N TRP A 219 -7.40 -21.32 17.65
CA TRP A 219 -8.20 -21.00 18.82
C TRP A 219 -7.71 -21.75 20.08
N ALA A 220 -7.57 -23.09 19.99
CA ALA A 220 -7.27 -23.95 21.14
C ALA A 220 -5.88 -23.67 21.75
N LEU A 221 -4.85 -23.53 20.90
CA LEU A 221 -3.47 -23.30 21.33
C LEU A 221 -3.14 -21.82 21.49
N GLY A 222 -3.85 -20.94 20.76
CA GLY A 222 -3.57 -19.52 20.71
C GLY A 222 -4.16 -18.72 21.86
N LYS A 223 -5.37 -19.07 22.33
CA LYS A 223 -6.19 -18.18 23.20
C LYS A 223 -5.61 -17.79 24.55
N ALA A 224 -4.56 -18.46 25.03
CA ALA A 224 -3.85 -18.09 26.25
C ALA A 224 -2.94 -16.86 26.05
N SER A 225 -2.78 -16.39 24.81
CA SER A 225 -1.90 -15.30 24.45
C SER A 225 -2.31 -14.68 23.12
N GLN A 226 -1.65 -13.60 22.73
CA GLN A 226 -1.95 -12.94 21.47
C GLN A 226 -1.42 -13.74 20.29
N SER A 227 -2.30 -14.00 19.32
CA SER A 227 -2.03 -14.91 18.21
C SER A 227 -2.37 -14.27 16.86
N LEU A 228 -1.47 -14.44 15.88
CA LEU A 228 -1.74 -14.14 14.48
C LEU A 228 -2.16 -15.41 13.76
N VAL A 229 -3.17 -15.31 12.90
CA VAL A 229 -3.60 -16.40 12.02
C VAL A 229 -3.49 -15.95 10.58
N TYR A 230 -2.62 -16.59 9.81
CA TYR A 230 -2.43 -16.28 8.40
C TYR A 230 -3.59 -16.85 7.57
N ALA A 231 -4.13 -16.06 6.65
CA ALA A 231 -5.20 -16.45 5.76
C ALA A 231 -4.93 -16.01 4.31
N VAL A 232 -5.33 -16.86 3.37
CA VAL A 232 -5.17 -16.62 1.92
C VAL A 232 -6.30 -15.70 1.43
N GLY A 233 -6.08 -14.39 1.62
CA GLY A 233 -6.94 -13.33 1.08
C GLY A 233 -8.00 -12.80 2.06
N PRO A 234 -8.66 -11.67 1.72
CA PRO A 234 -9.59 -10.98 2.62
C PRO A 234 -10.82 -11.81 2.99
N ALA A 235 -11.30 -12.65 2.07
CA ALA A 235 -12.49 -13.47 2.32
C ALA A 235 -12.23 -14.54 3.39
N ALA A 236 -11.09 -15.23 3.30
CA ALA A 236 -10.65 -16.20 4.29
C ALA A 236 -10.40 -15.53 5.65
N CYS A 237 -9.85 -14.30 5.67
CA CYS A 237 -9.66 -13.55 6.92
C CYS A 237 -10.97 -13.36 7.68
N GLU A 238 -12.01 -12.91 6.97
CA GLU A 238 -13.34 -12.67 7.57
C GLU A 238 -14.01 -13.98 8.02
N ASP A 239 -13.87 -15.05 7.23
CA ASP A 239 -14.45 -16.37 7.56
C ASP A 239 -13.79 -16.98 8.81
N ILE A 240 -12.46 -17.07 8.82
CA ILE A 240 -11.69 -17.62 9.94
C ILE A 240 -11.95 -16.81 11.21
N ALA A 241 -11.94 -15.47 11.13
CA ALA A 241 -12.22 -14.61 12.29
C ALA A 241 -13.64 -14.85 12.83
N PHE A 242 -14.62 -15.04 11.94
CA PHE A 242 -15.98 -15.33 12.34
C PHE A 242 -16.11 -16.69 13.01
N LYS A 243 -15.48 -17.74 12.47
CA LYS A 243 -15.48 -19.09 13.06
C LYS A 243 -14.74 -19.15 14.40
N ILE A 244 -13.60 -18.46 14.56
CA ILE A 244 -12.91 -18.35 15.87
C ILE A 244 -13.83 -17.65 16.90
N LYS A 245 -14.57 -16.61 16.47
CA LYS A 245 -15.57 -15.95 17.32
C LYS A 245 -16.69 -16.91 17.73
N GLU A 246 -17.19 -17.76 16.84
CA GLU A 246 -18.18 -18.79 17.18
C GLU A 246 -17.63 -19.79 18.20
N LEU A 247 -16.42 -20.32 18.01
CA LEU A 247 -15.77 -21.22 18.98
C LEU A 247 -15.54 -20.57 20.35
N THR A 248 -15.23 -19.27 20.37
CA THR A 248 -15.01 -18.52 21.61
C THR A 248 -16.30 -18.31 22.41
N GLN A 249 -17.45 -18.31 21.73
CA GLN A 249 -18.76 -18.11 22.33
C GLN A 249 -19.51 -19.43 22.59
N ASP A 250 -19.05 -20.55 22.04
CA ASP A 250 -19.65 -21.86 22.24
C ASP A 250 -19.39 -22.37 23.67
N PRO A 251 -20.43 -22.51 24.51
CA PRO A 251 -20.28 -22.99 25.89
C PRO A 251 -19.73 -24.42 25.96
N ALA A 252 -20.09 -25.30 25.02
CA ALA A 252 -19.66 -26.70 25.01
C ALA A 252 -18.15 -26.84 24.74
N VAL A 253 -17.55 -25.85 24.09
CA VAL A 253 -16.14 -25.82 23.70
C VAL A 253 -15.32 -24.93 24.65
N SER A 254 -15.89 -23.84 25.15
CA SER A 254 -15.25 -22.93 26.10
C SER A 254 -15.13 -23.48 27.53
N GLU A 255 -15.94 -24.47 27.93
CA GLU A 255 -15.81 -25.14 29.24
C GLU A 255 -14.68 -26.19 29.27
N VAL A 256 -14.41 -26.85 28.15
CA VAL A 256 -13.39 -27.91 28.04
C VAL A 256 -11.97 -27.33 27.98
N VAL A 257 -11.84 -26.11 27.48
CA VAL A 257 -10.55 -25.42 27.39
C VAL A 257 -10.67 -24.09 28.14
N PRO A 258 -9.98 -23.86 29.28
CA PRO A 258 -10.12 -22.62 30.06
C PRO A 258 -9.70 -21.37 29.28
N SER A 259 -10.47 -20.28 29.37
CA SER A 259 -10.10 -18.95 28.85
C SER A 259 -10.20 -17.90 29.95
N SER A 260 -9.29 -16.92 29.94
CA SER A 260 -9.39 -15.78 30.87
C SER A 260 -10.52 -14.86 30.40
N ARG A 261 -11.44 -14.48 31.29
CA ARG A 261 -12.46 -13.48 30.94
C ARG A 261 -11.76 -12.14 30.63
N PRO A 262 -12.22 -11.40 29.62
CA PRO A 262 -11.66 -10.09 29.33
C PRO A 262 -11.90 -9.17 30.53
N GLY A 263 -10.87 -8.42 30.93
CA GLY A 263 -11.02 -7.35 31.92
C GLY A 263 -11.99 -6.26 31.44
N GLU A 264 -12.56 -5.50 32.37
CA GLU A 264 -13.56 -4.45 32.07
C GLU A 264 -13.06 -3.44 31.01
N LEU A 265 -11.77 -3.08 31.08
CA LEU A 265 -11.13 -2.20 30.10
C LEU A 265 -11.15 -2.79 28.69
N SER A 266 -10.83 -4.08 28.54
CA SER A 266 -10.86 -4.77 27.24
C SER A 266 -12.28 -4.81 26.68
N VAL A 267 -13.30 -5.06 27.52
CA VAL A 267 -14.71 -5.01 27.11
C VAL A 267 -15.08 -3.61 26.59
N LEU A 268 -14.66 -2.56 27.30
CA LEU A 268 -14.91 -1.18 26.89
C LEU A 268 -14.22 -0.83 25.57
N VAL A 269 -12.95 -1.21 25.40
CA VAL A 269 -12.18 -0.98 24.17
C VAL A 269 -12.80 -1.72 22.99
N ARG A 270 -13.15 -3.00 23.16
CA ARG A 270 -13.83 -3.79 22.12
C ARG A 270 -15.15 -3.16 21.69
N LYS A 271 -15.97 -2.68 22.64
CA LYS A 271 -17.23 -1.98 22.36
C LYS A 271 -17.02 -0.67 21.60
N LYS A 272 -16.01 0.12 21.96
CA LYS A 272 -15.64 1.35 21.22
C LYS A 272 -15.20 1.02 19.80
N LEU A 273 -14.38 -0.03 19.61
CA LEU A 273 -13.91 -0.49 18.31
C LEU A 273 -15.07 -0.98 17.43
N THR A 274 -16.04 -1.71 18.00
CA THR A 274 -17.28 -2.10 17.31
C THR A 274 -18.06 -0.90 16.81
N ALA A 275 -18.32 0.09 17.67
CA ALA A 275 -19.04 1.30 17.28
C ALA A 275 -18.31 2.03 16.13
N PHE A 276 -16.98 2.13 16.24
CA PHE A 276 -16.16 2.78 15.22
C PHE A 276 -16.11 2.01 13.89
N ALA A 277 -16.05 0.67 13.91
CA ALA A 277 -16.12 -0.14 12.70
C ALA A 277 -17.44 0.07 11.94
N LYS A 278 -18.55 0.22 12.67
CA LYS A 278 -19.88 0.51 12.10
C LYS A 278 -19.94 1.93 11.51
N GLU A 279 -19.37 2.91 12.20
CA GLU A 279 -19.31 4.31 11.78
C GLU A 279 -18.39 4.54 10.57
N ALA A 280 -17.21 3.91 10.55
CA ALA A 280 -16.18 4.13 9.55
C ALA A 280 -16.37 3.30 8.27
N VAL A 281 -16.97 2.10 8.38
CA VAL A 281 -17.18 1.19 7.25
C VAL A 281 -18.66 0.95 7.00
N HIS A 282 -19.34 0.18 7.86
CA HIS A 282 -20.76 -0.14 7.70
C HIS A 282 -21.30 -0.90 8.93
N PRO A 283 -22.59 -0.75 9.32
CA PRO A 283 -23.19 -1.51 10.42
C PRO A 283 -23.07 -3.05 10.31
N SER A 284 -23.10 -3.58 9.08
CA SER A 284 -22.97 -5.01 8.78
C SER A 284 -21.53 -5.47 8.50
N TYR A 285 -20.53 -4.67 8.86
CA TYR A 285 -19.13 -5.05 8.67
C TYR A 285 -18.72 -6.12 9.68
N VAL A 286 -18.19 -7.25 9.20
CA VAL A 286 -17.89 -8.44 10.01
C VAL A 286 -17.01 -8.12 11.22
N LEU A 287 -16.07 -7.19 11.05
CA LEU A 287 -15.15 -6.77 12.13
C LEU A 287 -15.92 -6.29 13.36
N ALA A 288 -17.05 -5.62 13.17
CA ALA A 288 -17.86 -5.10 14.26
C ALA A 288 -18.40 -6.20 15.18
N GLU A 289 -18.63 -7.40 14.66
CA GLU A 289 -19.12 -8.56 15.42
C GLU A 289 -17.98 -9.39 16.01
N THR A 290 -16.85 -9.51 15.30
CA THR A 290 -15.73 -10.37 15.74
C THR A 290 -14.92 -9.73 16.86
N VAL A 291 -14.74 -8.39 16.84
CA VAL A 291 -13.90 -7.70 17.85
C VAL A 291 -14.51 -7.73 19.25
N GLU A 292 -15.84 -7.83 19.38
CA GLU A 292 -16.50 -8.03 20.68
C GLU A 292 -16.03 -9.32 21.35
N ALA A 293 -15.78 -10.37 20.55
CA ALA A 293 -15.25 -11.65 21.01
C ALA A 293 -13.71 -11.65 21.17
N GLY A 294 -13.02 -10.53 20.93
CA GLY A 294 -11.55 -10.46 20.99
C GLY A 294 -10.85 -10.90 19.71
N VAL A 295 -11.60 -11.05 18.61
CA VAL A 295 -11.08 -11.53 17.34
C VAL A 295 -11.11 -10.40 16.30
N GLY A 296 -9.95 -9.88 15.94
CA GLY A 296 -9.78 -8.94 14.84
C GLY A 296 -9.41 -9.63 13.53
N PHE A 297 -9.51 -8.88 12.43
CA PHE A 297 -8.86 -9.26 11.18
C PHE A 297 -8.22 -8.05 10.51
N HIS A 298 -7.22 -8.31 9.67
CA HIS A 298 -6.40 -7.28 9.04
C HIS A 298 -6.04 -7.65 7.59
N TYR A 299 -6.38 -6.75 6.67
CA TYR A 299 -5.94 -6.83 5.28
C TYR A 299 -5.80 -5.42 4.68
N GLY A 300 -5.00 -5.27 3.62
CA GLY A 300 -4.61 -3.97 3.05
C GLY A 300 -5.73 -3.03 2.57
N ARG A 301 -6.99 -3.47 2.55
CA ARG A 301 -8.17 -2.68 2.12
C ARG A 301 -8.99 -2.08 3.27
N ILE A 302 -8.64 -2.36 4.53
CA ILE A 302 -9.28 -1.75 5.69
C ILE A 302 -8.89 -0.26 5.77
N PRO A 303 -9.84 0.67 6.02
CA PRO A 303 -9.53 2.09 6.13
C PRO A 303 -8.42 2.37 7.17
N PRO A 304 -7.46 3.26 6.89
CA PRO A 304 -6.27 3.45 7.74
C PRO A 304 -6.57 3.71 9.22
N LEU A 305 -7.53 4.57 9.54
CA LEU A 305 -7.87 4.89 10.93
C LEU A 305 -8.45 3.67 11.67
N LEU A 306 -9.32 2.88 11.02
CA LEU A 306 -9.86 1.65 11.60
C LEU A 306 -8.79 0.57 11.74
N ARG A 307 -7.91 0.45 10.74
CA ARG A 307 -6.76 -0.45 10.79
C ARG A 307 -5.85 -0.14 11.97
N ASN A 308 -5.49 1.14 12.17
CA ASN A 308 -4.68 1.57 13.31
C ASN A 308 -5.39 1.31 14.66
N ALA A 309 -6.71 1.44 14.71
CA ALA A 309 -7.50 1.14 15.91
C ALA A 309 -7.47 -0.36 16.26
N VAL A 310 -7.57 -1.25 15.26
CA VAL A 310 -7.41 -2.71 15.42
C VAL A 310 -5.98 -3.04 15.86
N GLU A 311 -4.99 -2.45 15.20
CA GLU A 311 -3.57 -2.64 15.50
C GLU A 311 -3.24 -2.24 16.95
N SER A 312 -3.72 -1.09 17.40
CA SER A 312 -3.50 -0.59 18.76
C SER A 312 -4.21 -1.48 19.80
N ALA A 313 -5.48 -1.85 19.54
CA ALA A 313 -6.22 -2.74 20.42
C ALA A 313 -5.54 -4.11 20.58
N PHE A 314 -4.89 -4.61 19.52
CA PHE A 314 -4.06 -5.80 19.63
C PHE A 314 -2.73 -5.51 20.33
N ALA A 315 -1.97 -4.47 19.98
CA ALA A 315 -0.70 -4.16 20.67
C ALA A 315 -0.88 -4.03 22.21
N ASP A 316 -2.01 -3.48 22.65
CA ASP A 316 -2.35 -3.25 24.05
C ASP A 316 -2.96 -4.48 24.77
N GLY A 317 -3.15 -5.60 24.07
CA GLY A 317 -3.66 -6.83 24.67
C GLY A 317 -5.19 -6.89 24.81
N HIS A 318 -5.93 -6.01 24.13
CA HIS A 318 -7.40 -6.03 24.14
C HIS A 318 -7.99 -7.01 23.12
N LEU A 319 -7.23 -7.41 22.10
CA LEU A 319 -7.60 -8.46 21.14
C LEU A 319 -6.69 -9.68 21.30
N ASP A 320 -7.28 -10.87 21.29
CA ASP A 320 -6.60 -12.14 21.48
C ASP A 320 -6.08 -12.69 20.14
N PHE A 321 -6.85 -12.45 19.07
CA PHE A 321 -6.55 -12.93 17.73
C PHE A 321 -6.57 -11.80 16.72
N ILE A 322 -5.64 -11.83 15.76
CA ILE A 322 -5.77 -11.13 14.47
C ILE A 322 -5.61 -12.15 13.35
N VAL A 323 -6.61 -12.24 12.48
CA VAL A 323 -6.52 -12.99 11.23
C VAL A 323 -6.05 -12.07 10.11
N CYS A 324 -4.98 -12.42 9.38
CA CYS A 324 -4.35 -11.50 8.43
C CYS A 324 -3.86 -12.14 7.13
N THR A 325 -3.78 -11.35 6.07
CA THR A 325 -3.12 -11.74 4.81
C THR A 325 -1.62 -11.40 4.80
N SER A 326 -0.92 -11.74 3.71
CA SER A 326 0.47 -11.32 3.43
C SER A 326 0.70 -9.82 3.50
N THR A 327 -0.34 -8.97 3.44
CA THR A 327 -0.17 -7.52 3.61
C THR A 327 0.42 -7.14 4.97
N LEU A 328 0.29 -8.00 5.98
CA LEU A 328 0.95 -7.79 7.27
C LEU A 328 2.47 -7.95 7.19
N LEU A 329 3.01 -8.68 6.19
CA LEU A 329 4.45 -8.79 5.91
C LEU A 329 5.11 -7.45 5.59
N GLN A 330 4.36 -6.52 4.98
CA GLN A 330 4.87 -5.28 4.42
C GLN A 330 4.87 -4.10 5.42
N GLY A 331 5.45 -4.30 6.61
CA GLY A 331 5.92 -3.19 7.46
C GLY A 331 5.04 -2.77 8.65
N VAL A 332 3.97 -3.48 9.00
CA VAL A 332 3.23 -3.20 10.26
C VAL A 332 3.90 -3.93 11.43
N ASN A 333 4.19 -3.25 12.54
CA ASN A 333 4.80 -3.84 13.73
C ASN A 333 3.73 -4.46 14.67
N LEU A 334 3.15 -5.61 14.27
CA LEU A 334 2.24 -6.41 15.09
C LEU A 334 2.91 -7.72 15.55
N PRO A 335 3.85 -7.69 16.51
CA PRO A 335 4.41 -8.93 17.02
C PRO A 335 3.37 -9.63 17.91
N ALA A 336 3.29 -10.94 17.77
CA ALA A 336 2.39 -11.79 18.55
C ALA A 336 3.16 -12.97 19.13
N ARG A 337 2.70 -13.54 20.24
CA ARG A 337 3.39 -14.69 20.84
C ARG A 337 3.32 -15.91 19.94
N ASN A 338 2.18 -16.09 19.27
CA ASN A 338 1.96 -17.20 18.35
C ASN A 338 1.64 -16.72 16.93
N VAL A 339 2.09 -17.45 15.94
CA VAL A 339 1.70 -17.31 14.53
C VAL A 339 1.20 -18.67 14.05
N PHE A 340 0.01 -18.73 13.47
CA PHE A 340 -0.60 -19.94 12.89
C PHE A 340 -0.72 -19.78 11.38
N MET A 341 -0.41 -20.82 10.62
CA MET A 341 -0.57 -20.83 9.17
C MET A 341 -0.82 -22.23 8.62
N GLN A 342 -1.53 -22.29 7.50
CA GLN A 342 -1.83 -23.50 6.76
C GLN A 342 -1.63 -23.20 5.27
N ASN A 343 -0.75 -23.98 4.62
CA ASN A 343 -0.34 -23.88 3.21
C ASN A 343 -0.40 -22.43 2.65
N PRO A 344 0.41 -21.50 3.20
CA PRO A 344 0.31 -20.07 2.89
C PRO A 344 0.72 -19.79 1.43
N HIS A 345 0.00 -18.86 0.79
CA HIS A 345 0.23 -18.42 -0.59
C HIS A 345 0.47 -16.91 -0.66
N LYS A 346 1.34 -16.47 -1.59
CA LYS A 346 1.48 -15.07 -2.01
C LYS A 346 0.48 -14.80 -3.14
N GLY A 347 -0.69 -14.27 -2.78
CA GLY A 347 -1.83 -14.18 -3.70
C GLY A 347 -2.66 -15.46 -3.65
N GLU A 348 -3.44 -15.74 -4.70
CA GLU A 348 -4.34 -16.92 -4.73
C GLU A 348 -3.65 -18.19 -5.27
N MET A 349 -2.55 -18.06 -6.02
CA MET A 349 -2.01 -19.14 -6.85
C MET A 349 -0.56 -19.54 -6.55
N ASN A 350 0.23 -18.67 -5.92
CA ASN A 350 1.66 -18.92 -5.73
C ASN A 350 1.91 -19.34 -4.29
N PRO A 351 2.43 -20.56 -4.02
CA PRO A 351 2.89 -20.94 -2.70
C PRO A 351 3.87 -19.91 -2.15
N ILE A 352 3.91 -19.74 -0.82
CA ILE A 352 4.86 -18.81 -0.22
C ILE A 352 6.29 -19.28 -0.50
N GLU A 353 7.15 -18.34 -0.88
CA GLU A 353 8.58 -18.59 -1.00
C GLU A 353 9.23 -18.69 0.39
N PRO A 354 10.36 -19.42 0.55
CA PRO A 354 11.06 -19.55 1.83
C PRO A 354 11.34 -18.22 2.53
N VAL A 355 11.74 -17.19 1.79
CA VAL A 355 12.08 -15.88 2.35
C VAL A 355 10.85 -15.17 2.90
N ASP A 356 9.74 -15.18 2.15
CA ASP A 356 8.47 -14.62 2.58
C ASP A 356 7.92 -15.38 3.81
N PHE A 357 8.10 -16.70 3.86
CA PHE A 357 7.79 -17.50 5.04
C PHE A 357 8.59 -17.07 6.27
N TRP A 358 9.92 -16.93 6.15
CA TRP A 358 10.77 -16.52 7.27
C TRP A 358 10.47 -15.08 7.74
N ASN A 359 10.07 -14.20 6.82
CA ASN A 359 9.57 -12.86 7.14
C ASN A 359 8.25 -12.91 7.94
N LEU A 360 7.36 -13.87 7.65
CA LEU A 360 6.14 -14.12 8.41
C LEU A 360 6.44 -14.69 9.80
N ALA A 361 7.28 -15.73 9.84
CA ALA A 361 7.67 -16.43 11.05
C ALA A 361 8.41 -15.51 12.04
N GLY A 362 9.20 -14.54 11.54
CA GLY A 362 9.87 -13.53 12.36
C GLY A 362 8.94 -12.57 13.13
N ARG A 363 7.63 -12.65 12.91
CA ARG A 363 6.60 -11.90 13.66
C ARG A 363 6.16 -12.63 14.93
N ALA A 364 6.56 -13.89 15.09
CA ALA A 364 6.40 -14.63 16.33
C ALA A 364 7.42 -14.14 17.37
N GLY A 365 6.87 -13.70 18.50
CA GLY A 365 7.61 -13.17 19.64
C GLY A 365 7.68 -11.65 19.65
N ARG A 366 7.43 -11.05 20.82
CA ARG A 366 7.40 -9.59 21.02
C ARG A 366 8.69 -9.11 21.67
N LEU A 367 9.43 -8.26 20.95
CA LEU A 367 10.62 -7.61 21.49
C LEU A 367 10.29 -6.89 22.81
N GLY A 368 11.02 -7.22 23.87
CA GLY A 368 10.84 -6.64 25.20
C GLY A 368 9.69 -7.21 26.04
N ARG A 369 8.90 -8.17 25.52
CA ARG A 369 7.87 -8.88 26.30
C ARG A 369 8.06 -10.40 26.31
N ASP A 370 8.40 -11.00 25.16
CA ASP A 370 8.59 -12.44 25.02
C ASP A 370 10.06 -12.78 24.70
N PHE A 371 10.61 -13.80 25.35
CA PHE A 371 11.93 -14.37 25.00
C PHE A 371 11.84 -15.39 23.86
N GLN A 372 10.64 -15.91 23.59
CA GLN A 372 10.37 -16.91 22.56
C GLN A 372 8.99 -16.67 21.93
N GLY A 373 8.89 -16.93 20.63
CA GLY A 373 7.64 -16.96 19.88
C GLY A 373 7.40 -18.34 19.28
N ASN A 374 6.13 -18.71 19.10
CA ASN A 374 5.76 -19.99 18.50
C ASN A 374 5.20 -19.79 17.10
N VAL A 375 5.63 -20.63 16.16
CA VAL A 375 5.13 -20.67 14.79
C VAL A 375 4.52 -22.05 14.57
N PHE A 376 3.20 -22.11 14.46
CA PHE A 376 2.43 -23.32 14.27
C PHE A 376 2.08 -23.52 12.80
N LEU A 377 2.53 -24.63 12.22
CA LEU A 377 2.28 -25.01 10.84
C LEU A 377 1.27 -26.16 10.82
N VAL A 378 0.08 -25.90 10.31
CA VAL A 378 -1.00 -26.90 10.23
C VAL A 378 -0.87 -27.70 8.95
N ASP A 379 -0.86 -29.02 9.08
CA ASP A 379 -0.72 -30.01 8.01
C ASP A 379 0.49 -29.73 7.10
N TYR A 380 1.66 -29.41 7.69
CA TYR A 380 2.86 -28.99 6.93
C TYR A 380 3.28 -30.02 5.88
N ASP A 381 3.12 -31.31 6.18
CA ASP A 381 3.51 -32.39 5.28
C ASP A 381 2.61 -32.51 4.04
N GLU A 382 1.47 -31.81 4.03
CA GLU A 382 0.53 -31.71 2.91
C GLU A 382 0.72 -30.42 2.11
N TRP A 383 1.69 -29.56 2.46
CA TRP A 383 1.92 -28.29 1.75
C TRP A 383 2.54 -28.51 0.36
N GLU A 384 2.20 -27.61 -0.56
CA GLU A 384 2.73 -27.63 -1.93
C GLU A 384 4.21 -27.27 -1.99
N SER A 385 4.68 -26.44 -1.05
CA SER A 385 6.08 -26.04 -0.92
C SER A 385 6.63 -26.43 0.45
N SER A 386 7.96 -26.59 0.52
CA SER A 386 8.69 -26.91 1.77
C SER A 386 9.56 -25.72 2.22
N PRO A 387 8.97 -24.60 2.66
CA PRO A 387 9.72 -23.37 2.93
C PRO A 387 10.72 -23.49 4.10
N LEU A 388 10.53 -24.44 5.02
CA LEU A 388 11.48 -24.68 6.12
C LEU A 388 12.86 -25.14 5.64
N SER A 389 12.90 -25.84 4.51
CA SER A 389 14.13 -26.35 3.91
C SER A 389 14.81 -25.32 2.99
N GLY A 390 14.12 -24.22 2.69
CA GLY A 390 14.60 -23.19 1.78
C GLY A 390 15.52 -22.15 2.46
N PRO A 391 16.21 -21.33 1.67
CA PRO A 391 17.11 -20.32 2.19
C PRO A 391 16.35 -19.23 2.96
N LYS A 392 17.02 -18.63 3.96
CA LYS A 392 16.53 -17.44 4.68
C LYS A 392 16.86 -16.13 3.97
N ASP A 393 17.61 -16.20 2.88
CA ASP A 393 18.00 -15.08 2.04
C ASP A 393 17.67 -15.34 0.57
N GLU A 394 17.40 -14.26 -0.16
CA GLU A 394 17.14 -14.31 -1.61
C GLU A 394 18.28 -13.63 -2.38
N PRO A 395 18.69 -14.15 -3.54
CA PRO A 395 19.33 -13.32 -4.54
C PRO A 395 18.30 -12.29 -5.05
N ILE A 396 18.69 -11.02 -5.14
CA ILE A 396 17.81 -9.98 -5.66
C ILE A 396 18.39 -9.49 -6.97
N LYS A 397 17.61 -9.66 -8.04
CA LYS A 397 17.87 -9.01 -9.32
C LYS A 397 16.86 -7.88 -9.52
N PRO A 398 17.28 -6.66 -9.86
CA PRO A 398 16.37 -5.57 -10.16
C PRO A 398 15.41 -5.97 -11.28
N SER A 399 14.12 -5.66 -11.13
CA SER A 399 13.11 -6.04 -12.13
C SER A 399 13.44 -5.50 -13.51
N LEU A 400 14.01 -4.29 -13.60
CA LEU A 400 14.44 -3.70 -14.87
C LEU A 400 15.55 -4.53 -15.55
N GLU A 401 16.52 -5.02 -14.78
CA GLU A 401 17.62 -5.83 -15.30
C GLU A 401 17.08 -7.16 -15.85
N VAL A 402 16.25 -7.86 -15.07
CA VAL A 402 15.60 -9.11 -15.48
C VAL A 402 14.83 -8.94 -16.80
N THR A 403 14.08 -7.83 -16.96
CA THR A 403 13.37 -7.57 -18.22
C THR A 403 14.31 -7.41 -19.41
N LEU A 404 15.45 -6.77 -19.20
CA LEU A 404 16.36 -6.39 -20.28
C LEU A 404 17.36 -7.50 -20.63
N THR A 405 17.65 -8.42 -19.71
CA THR A 405 18.61 -9.50 -19.93
C THR A 405 17.95 -10.86 -20.13
N GLU A 406 16.85 -11.17 -19.42
CA GLU A 406 16.25 -12.50 -19.40
C GLU A 406 14.96 -12.59 -20.23
N THR A 407 14.14 -11.53 -20.24
CA THR A 407 12.84 -11.49 -20.96
C THR A 407 12.80 -10.42 -22.06
N SER A 408 13.97 -10.10 -22.64
CA SER A 408 14.09 -9.03 -23.64
C SER A 408 13.26 -9.27 -24.89
N ALA A 409 13.02 -10.54 -25.26
CA ALA A 409 12.17 -10.90 -26.40
C ALA A 409 10.72 -10.43 -26.18
N GLU A 410 10.14 -10.70 -25.01
CA GLU A 410 8.79 -10.25 -24.64
C GLU A 410 8.68 -8.72 -24.63
N LEU A 411 9.74 -8.03 -24.15
CA LEU A 411 9.82 -6.58 -24.20
C LEU A 411 9.85 -6.06 -25.64
N LEU A 412 10.64 -6.66 -26.52
CA LEU A 412 10.72 -6.25 -27.92
C LEU A 412 9.37 -6.46 -28.64
N GLU A 413 8.70 -7.59 -28.38
CA GLU A 413 7.34 -7.84 -28.87
C GLU A 413 6.34 -6.82 -28.30
N TYR A 414 6.51 -6.39 -27.05
CA TYR A 414 5.69 -5.34 -26.45
C TYR A 414 5.90 -4.00 -27.13
N ILE A 415 7.16 -3.60 -27.35
CA ILE A 415 7.49 -2.32 -28.01
C ILE A 415 6.99 -2.32 -29.47
N ALA A 416 7.07 -3.45 -30.18
CA ALA A 416 6.61 -3.54 -31.56
C ALA A 416 5.08 -3.47 -31.72
N ALA A 417 4.32 -3.87 -30.69
CA ALA A 417 2.86 -3.94 -30.73
C ALA A 417 2.22 -2.68 -30.11
N ALA A 418 1.91 -1.70 -30.96
CA ALA A 418 1.33 -0.43 -30.52
C ALA A 418 -0.06 -0.58 -29.88
N ASP A 419 -0.83 -1.61 -30.26
CA ASP A 419 -2.23 -1.87 -29.88
C ASP A 419 -2.41 -2.69 -28.60
N ARG A 420 -1.43 -2.66 -27.69
CA ARG A 420 -1.56 -3.31 -26.37
C ARG A 420 -2.33 -2.45 -25.37
N PRO A 421 -3.30 -3.01 -24.64
CA PRO A 421 -4.02 -2.29 -23.60
C PRO A 421 -3.16 -2.00 -22.37
N SER A 422 -3.33 -0.82 -21.79
CA SER A 422 -2.68 -0.46 -20.53
C SER A 422 -3.16 -1.35 -19.37
N GLY A 423 -2.21 -1.75 -18.53
CA GLY A 423 -2.44 -2.52 -17.31
C GLY A 423 -2.50 -4.04 -17.47
N GLU A 424 -2.57 -4.61 -18.68
CA GLU A 424 -2.52 -6.07 -18.88
C GLU A 424 -1.10 -6.62 -18.69
N SER A 425 -0.10 -6.00 -19.30
CA SER A 425 1.32 -6.32 -19.10
C SER A 425 2.02 -5.20 -18.32
N SER A 426 1.51 -4.88 -17.13
CA SER A 426 1.93 -3.70 -16.35
C SER A 426 3.44 -3.59 -16.09
N HIS A 427 4.15 -4.72 -15.97
CA HIS A 427 5.59 -4.75 -15.83
C HIS A 427 6.32 -4.32 -17.12
N LEU A 428 6.00 -4.91 -18.27
CA LEU A 428 6.57 -4.53 -19.57
C LEU A 428 6.21 -3.09 -19.96
N GLU A 429 4.98 -2.67 -19.67
CA GLU A 429 4.52 -1.29 -19.89
C GLU A 429 5.35 -0.27 -19.10
N ALA A 430 5.66 -0.57 -17.84
CA ALA A 430 6.50 0.29 -16.99
C ALA A 430 7.94 0.38 -17.52
N VAL A 431 8.52 -0.74 -17.98
CA VAL A 431 9.87 -0.76 -18.57
C VAL A 431 9.91 0.02 -19.87
N PHE A 432 8.98 -0.24 -20.81
CA PHE A 432 8.88 0.52 -22.06
C PHE A 432 8.73 2.03 -21.79
N SER A 433 7.81 2.40 -20.91
CA SER A 433 7.55 3.80 -20.57
C SER A 433 8.78 4.47 -19.95
N LYS A 434 9.55 3.76 -19.12
CA LYS A 434 10.83 4.26 -18.59
C LYS A 434 11.86 4.46 -19.71
N LEU A 435 12.12 3.44 -20.51
CA LEU A 435 13.17 3.51 -21.53
C LEU A 435 12.89 4.54 -22.62
N LEU A 436 11.61 4.72 -22.99
CA LEU A 436 11.21 5.77 -23.92
C LEU A 436 11.48 7.17 -23.34
N ARG A 437 11.20 7.39 -22.04
CA ARG A 437 11.53 8.66 -21.38
C ARG A 437 13.03 8.89 -21.32
N ASP A 438 13.79 7.88 -20.88
CA ASP A 438 15.24 7.96 -20.79
C ASP A 438 15.85 8.27 -22.17
N ARG A 439 15.34 7.67 -23.24
CA ARG A 439 15.73 7.99 -24.62
C ARG A 439 15.52 9.46 -24.96
N ARG A 440 14.33 10.00 -24.71
CA ARG A 440 14.00 11.39 -25.03
C ARG A 440 14.75 12.41 -24.18
N GLN A 441 15.19 12.01 -22.99
CA GLN A 441 16.00 12.83 -22.10
C GLN A 441 17.51 12.69 -22.37
N GLY A 442 17.92 11.85 -23.33
CA GLY A 442 19.34 11.58 -23.62
C GLY A 442 20.04 10.75 -22.54
N GLN A 443 19.27 10.01 -21.74
CA GLN A 443 19.71 9.23 -20.58
C GLN A 443 19.67 7.72 -20.81
N LEU A 444 19.28 7.26 -22.01
CA LEU A 444 19.14 5.82 -22.30
C LEU A 444 20.47 5.08 -22.13
N ASP A 445 21.57 5.61 -22.67
CA ASP A 445 22.88 4.97 -22.55
C ASP A 445 23.31 4.84 -21.09
N ASP A 446 23.16 5.91 -20.30
CA ASP A 446 23.40 5.91 -18.85
C ASP A 446 22.56 4.83 -18.15
N THR A 447 21.26 4.72 -18.46
CA THR A 447 20.40 3.68 -17.89
C THR A 447 20.87 2.27 -18.25
N LEU A 448 21.30 2.04 -19.50
CA LEU A 448 21.73 0.72 -19.97
C LEU A 448 23.15 0.35 -19.52
N ASP A 449 24.03 1.32 -19.33
CA ASP A 449 25.42 1.10 -18.87
C ASP A 449 25.49 0.65 -17.40
N HIS A 450 24.50 1.01 -16.59
CA HIS A 450 24.38 0.59 -15.19
C HIS A 450 23.85 -0.83 -15.00
N LEU A 451 23.56 -1.57 -16.08
CA LEU A 451 23.03 -2.93 -16.01
C LEU A 451 24.11 -3.95 -16.30
N SER A 452 24.32 -4.89 -15.37
CA SER A 452 25.16 -6.06 -15.61
C SER A 452 24.52 -6.99 -16.64
N GLY A 453 25.34 -7.56 -17.54
CA GLY A 453 24.91 -8.69 -18.38
C GLY A 453 24.07 -8.35 -19.62
N LEU A 454 23.84 -7.07 -19.95
CA LEU A 454 23.17 -6.70 -21.19
C LEU A 454 24.08 -6.90 -22.41
N SER A 455 23.70 -7.81 -23.32
CA SER A 455 24.50 -8.07 -24.52
C SER A 455 24.48 -6.87 -25.49
N PRO A 456 25.58 -6.60 -26.24
CA PRO A 456 25.60 -5.53 -27.24
C PRO A 456 24.50 -5.68 -28.30
N GLN A 457 24.16 -6.92 -28.66
CA GLN A 457 23.10 -7.22 -29.63
C GLN A 457 21.73 -6.86 -29.06
N THR A 458 21.43 -7.26 -27.82
CA THR A 458 20.17 -6.93 -27.13
C THR A 458 20.03 -5.41 -26.96
N ARG A 459 21.11 -4.73 -26.57
CA ARG A 459 21.17 -3.25 -26.48
C ARG A 459 20.82 -2.59 -27.81
N ALA A 460 21.41 -3.04 -28.91
CA ALA A 460 21.14 -2.50 -30.24
C ALA A 460 19.68 -2.72 -30.65
N SER A 461 19.13 -3.92 -30.40
CA SER A 461 17.73 -4.25 -30.70
C SER A 461 16.74 -3.37 -29.91
N ILE A 462 16.96 -3.21 -28.60
CA ILE A 462 16.12 -2.35 -27.75
C ILE A 462 16.21 -0.89 -28.21
N THR A 463 17.42 -0.40 -28.47
CA THR A 463 17.63 0.98 -28.92
C THR A 463 16.93 1.25 -30.26
N SER A 464 17.02 0.30 -31.20
CA SER A 464 16.34 0.37 -32.50
C SER A 464 14.81 0.33 -32.35
N ALA A 465 14.28 -0.60 -31.56
CA ALA A 465 12.85 -0.71 -31.30
C ALA A 465 12.29 0.56 -30.64
N LEU A 466 13.00 1.13 -29.67
CA LEU A 466 12.63 2.40 -29.04
C LEU A 466 12.67 3.57 -30.04
N ALA A 467 13.63 3.60 -30.96
CA ALA A 467 13.68 4.64 -31.99
C ALA A 467 12.47 4.58 -32.93
N ILE A 468 12.04 3.37 -33.31
CA ILE A 468 10.84 3.15 -34.12
C ILE A 468 9.58 3.59 -33.35
N ALA A 469 9.49 3.24 -32.07
CA ALA A 469 8.38 3.63 -31.21
C ALA A 469 8.31 5.15 -31.01
N ASP A 470 9.45 5.78 -30.77
CA ASP A 470 9.59 7.21 -30.54
C ASP A 470 9.09 8.04 -31.75
N ASN A 471 9.39 7.58 -32.98
CA ASN A 471 8.90 8.21 -34.21
C ASN A 471 7.37 8.18 -34.36
N GLN A 472 6.67 7.30 -33.65
CA GLN A 472 5.20 7.20 -33.69
C GLN A 472 4.53 8.03 -32.60
N ILE A 473 5.29 8.61 -31.67
CA ILE A 473 4.77 9.32 -30.50
C ILE A 473 5.18 10.79 -30.61
N SER A 474 4.22 11.67 -30.86
CA SER A 474 4.42 13.12 -31.00
C SER A 474 4.36 13.89 -29.67
N LEU A 475 3.85 13.28 -28.61
CA LEU A 475 3.70 13.89 -27.29
C LEU A 475 5.02 14.42 -26.74
N ASN A 476 5.00 15.42 -25.86
CA ASN A 476 6.20 15.88 -25.19
C ASN A 476 6.63 14.95 -24.03
N VAL A 477 7.86 15.14 -23.52
CA VAL A 477 8.42 14.32 -22.43
C VAL A 477 7.64 14.55 -21.13
N GLU A 478 7.19 15.79 -20.90
CA GLU A 478 6.42 16.20 -19.74
C GLU A 478 5.13 15.41 -19.58
N THR A 479 4.38 15.22 -20.66
CA THR A 479 3.11 14.49 -20.68
C THR A 479 3.35 13.00 -20.46
N LEU A 480 4.37 12.42 -21.11
CA LEU A 480 4.75 11.02 -20.86
C LEU A 480 5.17 10.79 -19.40
N ALA A 481 5.91 11.74 -18.81
CA ALA A 481 6.37 11.68 -17.43
C ALA A 481 5.26 11.87 -16.40
N ALA A 482 4.20 12.61 -16.73
CA ALA A 482 3.05 12.79 -15.85
C ALA A 482 2.25 11.49 -15.64
N SER A 483 2.43 10.47 -16.48
CA SER A 483 1.77 9.17 -16.36
C SER A 483 2.71 8.02 -16.71
N PRO A 484 3.70 7.76 -15.85
CA PRO A 484 4.85 6.93 -16.18
C PRO A 484 4.54 5.43 -16.31
N GLN A 485 3.32 5.03 -15.93
CA GLN A 485 2.80 3.66 -15.95
C GLN A 485 1.84 3.40 -17.13
N ILE A 486 1.66 4.36 -18.03
CA ILE A 486 0.79 4.24 -19.21
C ILE A 486 1.66 4.40 -20.45
N SER A 487 1.59 3.43 -21.36
CA SER A 487 2.45 3.39 -22.54
C SER A 487 2.26 4.62 -23.43
N GLY A 488 3.36 5.10 -24.02
CA GLY A 488 3.32 6.27 -24.90
C GLY A 488 2.38 6.10 -26.11
N TYR A 489 2.20 4.87 -26.60
CA TYR A 489 1.23 4.55 -27.65
C TYR A 489 -0.22 4.84 -27.23
N ARG A 490 -0.62 4.40 -26.03
CA ARG A 490 -1.97 4.63 -25.51
C ARG A 490 -2.21 6.12 -25.25
N GLN A 491 -1.19 6.84 -24.76
CA GLN A 491 -1.24 8.29 -24.60
C GLN A 491 -1.41 9.01 -25.95
N GLN A 492 -0.65 8.59 -26.98
CA GLN A 492 -0.71 9.17 -28.32
C GLN A 492 -2.10 8.97 -28.97
N GLU A 493 -2.68 7.78 -28.89
CA GLU A 493 -4.01 7.53 -29.46
C GLU A 493 -5.10 8.40 -28.78
N LEU A 494 -4.99 8.59 -27.47
CA LEU A 494 -5.85 9.51 -26.73
C LEU A 494 -5.64 10.97 -27.17
N TYR A 495 -4.39 11.38 -27.38
CA TYR A 495 -4.04 12.71 -27.86
C TYR A 495 -4.65 13.00 -29.24
N ASP A 496 -4.48 12.10 -30.20
CA ASP A 496 -5.03 12.23 -31.55
C ASP A 496 -6.55 12.37 -31.53
N TYR A 497 -7.22 11.56 -30.69
CA TYR A 497 -8.65 11.70 -30.45
C TYR A 497 -9.01 13.08 -29.90
N MET A 498 -8.26 13.58 -28.91
CA MET A 498 -8.54 14.87 -28.28
C MET A 498 -8.36 16.03 -29.26
N ILE A 499 -7.27 16.07 -30.01
CA ILE A 499 -7.02 17.08 -31.07
C ILE A 499 -8.20 17.10 -32.05
N ALA A 500 -8.59 15.93 -32.58
CA ALA A 500 -9.69 15.83 -33.53
C ALA A 500 -11.05 16.26 -32.95
N LYS A 501 -11.27 16.10 -31.64
CA LYS A 501 -12.52 16.51 -30.99
C LYS A 501 -12.53 17.98 -30.58
N ILE A 502 -11.40 18.56 -30.20
CA ILE A 502 -11.29 20.01 -29.95
C ILE A 502 -11.67 20.76 -31.22
N GLY A 503 -11.10 20.38 -32.37
CA GLY A 503 -11.41 21.03 -33.65
C GLY A 503 -12.87 20.90 -34.09
N LYS A 504 -13.59 19.83 -33.67
CA LYS A 504 -14.98 19.57 -34.09
C LYS A 504 -16.05 20.04 -33.10
N LYS A 505 -15.75 20.03 -31.79
CA LYS A 505 -16.74 20.23 -30.71
C LYS A 505 -16.33 21.28 -29.69
N GLY A 506 -15.14 21.88 -29.83
CA GLY A 506 -14.56 22.81 -28.86
C GLY A 506 -13.95 22.10 -27.63
N PRO A 507 -13.13 22.83 -26.85
CA PRO A 507 -12.45 22.29 -25.67
C PRO A 507 -13.39 21.85 -24.54
N GLU A 508 -14.53 22.51 -24.35
CA GLU A 508 -15.52 22.19 -23.29
C GLU A 508 -16.16 20.80 -23.41
N TYR A 509 -16.04 20.17 -24.58
CA TYR A 509 -16.49 18.80 -24.80
C TYR A 509 -15.62 17.76 -24.05
N LEU A 510 -14.34 18.08 -23.83
CA LEU A 510 -13.36 17.19 -23.22
C LEU A 510 -13.12 17.50 -21.74
N ILE A 511 -13.35 18.73 -21.30
CA ILE A 511 -13.06 19.18 -19.94
C ILE A 511 -14.15 18.68 -18.97
N PRO A 512 -13.81 17.86 -17.95
CA PRO A 512 -14.75 17.49 -16.90
C PRO A 512 -15.08 18.68 -16.00
N LEU A 513 -16.22 18.60 -15.30
CA LEU A 513 -16.57 19.60 -14.29
C LEU A 513 -15.97 19.26 -12.93
N HIS A 514 -15.84 20.28 -12.09
CA HIS A 514 -15.46 20.10 -10.69
C HIS A 514 -16.45 19.17 -9.97
N PRO A 515 -16.00 18.21 -9.13
CA PRO A 515 -16.91 17.26 -8.46
C PRO A 515 -17.95 17.91 -7.55
N SER A 516 -17.73 19.16 -7.10
CA SER A 516 -18.65 19.91 -6.25
C SER A 516 -19.82 20.56 -7.01
N THR A 517 -19.79 20.58 -8.35
CA THR A 517 -20.94 21.02 -9.17
C THR A 517 -22.17 20.12 -8.91
N GLY A 518 -23.35 20.51 -9.40
CA GLY A 518 -24.56 19.69 -9.31
C GLY A 518 -24.32 18.24 -9.77
N TRP A 519 -24.93 17.29 -9.05
CA TRP A 519 -24.64 15.85 -9.20
C TRP A 519 -24.84 15.38 -10.65
N LYS A 520 -25.95 15.78 -11.27
CA LYS A 520 -26.30 15.36 -12.62
C LYS A 520 -25.32 15.94 -13.64
N GLU A 521 -25.03 17.22 -13.55
CA GLU A 521 -24.15 17.96 -14.45
C GLU A 521 -22.71 17.42 -14.38
N ALA A 522 -22.19 17.23 -13.16
CA ALA A 522 -20.87 16.64 -12.94
C ALA A 522 -20.81 15.21 -13.51
N LEU A 523 -21.82 14.39 -13.24
CA LEU A 523 -21.85 13.00 -13.69
C LEU A 523 -21.97 12.87 -15.22
N ASP A 524 -22.80 13.69 -15.85
CA ASP A 524 -22.99 13.72 -17.31
C ASP A 524 -21.71 14.11 -18.05
N LYS A 525 -20.87 14.96 -17.42
CA LYS A 525 -19.53 15.30 -17.94
C LYS A 525 -18.45 14.29 -17.59
N LEU A 526 -18.57 13.59 -16.45
CA LEU A 526 -17.59 12.61 -15.99
C LEU A 526 -17.71 11.25 -16.71
N ARG A 527 -18.93 10.79 -17.01
CA ARG A 527 -19.17 9.50 -17.69
C ARG A 527 -18.43 9.38 -19.04
N PRO A 528 -18.46 10.39 -19.94
CA PRO A 528 -17.67 10.37 -21.17
C PRO A 528 -16.16 10.31 -20.94
N VAL A 529 -15.64 10.93 -19.87
CA VAL A 529 -14.22 10.86 -19.52
C VAL A 529 -13.83 9.41 -19.19
N PHE A 530 -14.60 8.73 -18.32
CA PHE A 530 -14.39 7.32 -18.03
C PHE A 530 -14.48 6.44 -19.28
N ALA A 531 -15.48 6.68 -20.13
CA ALA A 531 -15.64 5.93 -21.39
C ALA A 531 -14.44 6.11 -22.34
N ARG A 532 -13.85 7.32 -22.41
CA ARG A 532 -12.66 7.59 -23.22
C ARG A 532 -11.44 6.89 -22.66
N VAL A 533 -11.19 6.95 -21.36
CA VAL A 533 -10.00 6.28 -20.79
C VAL A 533 -10.11 4.75 -20.90
N HIS A 534 -11.31 4.17 -20.74
CA HIS A 534 -11.51 2.73 -21.00
C HIS A 534 -11.24 2.37 -22.46
N LYS A 535 -11.73 3.19 -23.39
CA LYS A 535 -11.58 2.94 -24.82
C LYS A 535 -10.14 3.10 -25.30
N TYR A 536 -9.48 4.20 -24.95
CA TYR A 536 -8.19 4.58 -25.54
C TYR A 536 -6.99 4.05 -24.75
N LEU A 537 -7.13 3.89 -23.43
CA LEU A 537 -6.03 3.34 -22.61
C LEU A 537 -6.16 1.83 -22.42
N GLU A 538 -7.35 1.33 -22.06
CA GLU A 538 -7.54 -0.11 -21.82
C GLU A 538 -8.05 -0.89 -23.03
N LEU A 539 -8.34 -0.24 -24.16
CA LEU A 539 -8.95 -0.88 -25.35
C LEU A 539 -10.26 -1.63 -25.06
N LYS A 540 -10.96 -1.24 -23.98
CA LYS A 540 -12.22 -1.86 -23.57
C LYS A 540 -13.38 -1.05 -24.11
N SER A 541 -14.25 -1.71 -24.87
CA SER A 541 -15.56 -1.17 -25.25
C SER A 541 -16.63 -1.80 -24.36
N GLY A 542 -17.34 -0.98 -23.60
CA GLY A 542 -18.33 -1.48 -22.65
C GLY A 542 -18.99 -0.40 -21.81
N ARG A 543 -19.92 -0.83 -20.95
CA ARG A 543 -20.71 0.05 -20.08
C ARG A 543 -20.10 0.20 -18.68
N HIS A 544 -18.84 -0.21 -18.46
CA HIS A 544 -18.15 -0.10 -17.17
C HIS A 544 -18.11 1.32 -16.62
N HIS A 545 -17.99 2.34 -17.48
CA HIS A 545 -18.06 3.75 -17.11
C HIS A 545 -19.37 4.14 -16.40
N LEU A 546 -20.47 3.42 -16.62
CA LEU A 546 -21.74 3.67 -15.93
C LEU A 546 -21.71 3.28 -14.45
N TYR A 547 -20.82 2.35 -14.06
CA TYR A 547 -20.57 1.99 -12.68
C TYR A 547 -19.49 2.88 -12.06
N TRP A 548 -18.37 3.04 -12.75
CA TRP A 548 -17.20 3.71 -12.19
C TRP A 548 -17.36 5.21 -12.03
N ALA A 549 -18.01 5.91 -12.97
CA ALA A 549 -18.15 7.36 -12.87
C ALA A 549 -19.01 7.82 -11.68
N PRO A 550 -20.19 7.21 -11.38
CA PRO A 550 -20.92 7.51 -10.16
C PRO A 550 -20.13 7.21 -8.89
N LEU A 551 -19.48 6.05 -8.81
CA LEU A 551 -18.68 5.66 -7.64
C LEU A 551 -17.54 6.65 -7.39
N ALA A 552 -16.81 7.01 -8.45
CA ALA A 552 -15.77 8.03 -8.42
C ALA A 552 -16.29 9.39 -7.95
N LEU A 553 -17.47 9.83 -8.44
CA LEU A 553 -18.06 11.11 -8.06
C LEU A 553 -18.45 11.12 -6.56
N ARG A 554 -19.10 10.07 -6.05
CA ARG A 554 -19.42 9.94 -4.61
C ARG A 554 -18.15 10.04 -3.76
N TRP A 555 -17.13 9.28 -4.16
CA TRP A 555 -15.85 9.23 -3.48
C TRP A 555 -15.18 10.61 -3.43
N MET A 556 -15.02 11.28 -4.59
CA MET A 556 -14.43 12.62 -4.69
C MET A 556 -15.22 13.68 -3.93
N ARG A 557 -16.54 13.54 -3.79
CA ARG A 557 -17.37 14.46 -3.00
C ARG A 557 -17.23 14.26 -1.49
N GLY A 558 -16.46 13.27 -1.04
CA GLY A 558 -16.25 13.00 0.38
C GLY A 558 -17.35 12.14 1.01
N GLU A 559 -18.25 11.52 0.24
CA GLU A 559 -19.33 10.69 0.82
C GLU A 559 -18.78 9.57 1.73
N PRO A 560 -19.32 9.38 2.95
CA PRO A 560 -18.86 8.33 3.87
C PRO A 560 -18.95 6.94 3.24
N LEU A 561 -17.99 6.05 3.58
CA LEU A 561 -18.02 4.66 3.13
C LEU A 561 -19.33 3.94 3.48
N PRO A 562 -19.93 4.11 4.68
CA PRO A 562 -21.24 3.51 4.96
C PRO A 562 -22.32 3.89 3.96
N MET A 563 -22.35 5.13 3.47
CA MET A 563 -23.33 5.58 2.49
C MET A 563 -23.08 4.99 1.10
N ILE A 564 -21.81 4.91 0.68
CA ILE A 564 -21.41 4.31 -0.59
C ILE A 564 -21.76 2.81 -0.59
N ILE A 565 -21.42 2.11 0.49
CA ILE A 565 -21.71 0.69 0.69
C ILE A 565 -23.20 0.42 0.71
N GLU A 566 -23.98 1.18 1.49
CA GLU A 566 -25.43 1.01 1.56
C GLU A 566 -26.09 1.23 0.19
N GLY A 567 -25.60 2.21 -0.58
CA GLY A 567 -26.01 2.43 -1.97
C GLY A 567 -25.72 1.23 -2.87
N ALA A 568 -24.54 0.63 -2.75
CA ALA A 568 -24.18 -0.58 -3.49
C ALA A 568 -25.04 -1.79 -3.09
N ILE A 569 -25.28 -2.01 -1.79
CA ILE A 569 -26.14 -3.09 -1.29
C ILE A 569 -27.56 -2.94 -1.85
N LYS A 570 -28.15 -1.73 -1.79
CA LYS A 570 -29.48 -1.45 -2.35
C LYS A 570 -29.52 -1.71 -3.86
N TYR A 571 -28.48 -1.32 -4.59
CA TYR A 571 -28.37 -1.57 -6.02
C TYR A 571 -28.38 -3.08 -6.33
N TYR A 572 -27.52 -3.87 -5.70
CA TYR A 572 -27.47 -5.32 -5.94
C TYR A 572 -28.79 -6.02 -5.58
N LYS A 573 -29.42 -5.62 -4.47
CA LYS A 573 -30.76 -6.11 -4.08
C LYS A 573 -31.82 -5.76 -5.13
N SER A 574 -31.83 -4.53 -5.66
CA SER A 574 -32.79 -4.10 -6.69
C SER A 574 -32.64 -4.85 -8.01
N GLN A 575 -31.44 -5.36 -8.31
CA GLN A 575 -31.15 -6.15 -9.50
C GLN A 575 -31.42 -7.65 -9.31
N GLY A 576 -32.02 -8.06 -8.18
CA GLY A 576 -32.28 -9.47 -7.87
C GLY A 576 -31.02 -10.32 -7.65
N LYS A 577 -29.85 -9.68 -7.44
CA LYS A 577 -28.59 -10.40 -7.25
C LYS A 577 -28.45 -10.84 -5.79
N ASN A 578 -28.33 -12.15 -5.58
CA ASN A 578 -28.14 -12.73 -4.25
C ASN A 578 -26.67 -12.61 -3.79
N ARG A 579 -26.24 -11.38 -3.46
CA ARG A 579 -24.91 -11.11 -2.89
C ARG A 579 -25.02 -10.79 -1.40
N SER A 580 -24.18 -11.45 -0.59
CA SER A 580 -24.11 -11.15 0.84
C SER A 580 -23.57 -9.72 1.08
N SER A 581 -24.00 -9.08 2.17
CA SER A 581 -23.47 -7.76 2.54
C SER A 581 -21.96 -7.80 2.80
N ARG A 582 -21.43 -8.92 3.32
CA ARG A 582 -19.98 -9.14 3.51
C ARG A 582 -19.23 -9.01 2.18
N THR A 583 -19.72 -9.68 1.14
CA THR A 583 -19.14 -9.63 -0.20
C THR A 583 -19.18 -8.22 -0.77
N VAL A 584 -20.33 -7.54 -0.71
CA VAL A 584 -20.48 -6.18 -1.25
C VAL A 584 -19.57 -5.18 -0.54
N ILE A 585 -19.43 -5.28 0.79
CA ILE A 585 -18.51 -4.42 1.56
C ILE A 585 -17.07 -4.60 1.07
N ARG A 586 -16.59 -5.86 0.96
CA ARG A 586 -15.23 -6.15 0.46
C ARG A 586 -14.99 -5.63 -0.95
N GLU A 587 -15.98 -5.80 -1.84
CA GLU A 587 -15.91 -5.30 -3.22
C GLU A 587 -15.80 -3.77 -3.25
N VAL A 588 -16.64 -3.04 -2.51
CA VAL A 588 -16.58 -1.57 -2.45
C VAL A 588 -15.24 -1.09 -1.87
N LEU A 589 -14.75 -1.71 -0.80
CA LEU A 589 -13.42 -1.38 -0.25
C LEU A 589 -12.31 -1.63 -1.28
N THR A 590 -12.39 -2.73 -2.03
CA THR A 590 -11.44 -3.06 -3.10
C THR A 590 -11.51 -2.07 -4.25
N ASP A 591 -12.72 -1.69 -4.68
CA ASP A 591 -12.96 -0.72 -5.74
C ASP A 591 -12.44 0.66 -5.37
N VAL A 592 -12.61 1.09 -4.12
CA VAL A 592 -12.05 2.37 -3.65
C VAL A 592 -10.52 2.30 -3.61
N GLU A 593 -9.95 1.33 -2.90
CA GLU A 593 -8.51 1.30 -2.61
C GLU A 593 -7.63 0.90 -3.80
N SER A 594 -8.12 0.02 -4.68
CA SER A 594 -7.32 -0.50 -5.81
C SER A 594 -7.71 0.16 -7.13
N SER A 595 -8.99 0.39 -7.35
CA SER A 595 -9.47 0.92 -8.62
C SER A 595 -9.47 2.44 -8.60
N LEU A 596 -10.25 3.08 -7.71
CA LEU A 596 -10.35 4.54 -7.69
C LEU A 596 -9.04 5.22 -7.29
N ARG A 597 -8.42 4.79 -6.19
CA ARG A 597 -7.26 5.45 -5.58
C ARG A 597 -5.90 5.11 -6.23
N PHE A 598 -5.87 4.19 -7.19
CA PHE A 598 -4.64 3.79 -7.90
C PHE A 598 -4.87 3.75 -9.41
N LYS A 599 -5.65 2.78 -9.92
CA LYS A 599 -5.88 2.65 -11.37
C LYS A 599 -6.43 3.93 -12.01
N TYR A 600 -7.52 4.49 -11.46
CA TYR A 600 -8.14 5.69 -12.03
C TYR A 600 -7.39 6.98 -11.69
N VAL A 601 -6.62 7.03 -10.61
CA VAL A 601 -5.68 8.15 -10.39
C VAL A 601 -4.70 8.22 -11.56
N ASN A 602 -4.10 7.09 -11.94
CA ASN A 602 -3.18 7.03 -13.08
C ASN A 602 -3.88 7.36 -14.41
N MET A 603 -5.02 6.74 -14.71
CA MET A 603 -5.73 6.95 -15.98
C MET A 603 -6.28 8.36 -16.14
N LEU A 604 -6.84 8.96 -15.08
CA LEU A 604 -7.32 10.34 -15.14
C LEU A 604 -6.17 11.35 -15.07
N GLY A 605 -5.03 10.98 -14.47
CA GLY A 605 -3.79 11.75 -14.55
C GLY A 605 -3.31 11.86 -15.99
N CYS A 606 -3.25 10.73 -16.69
CA CYS A 606 -2.92 10.66 -18.11
C CYS A 606 -3.90 11.48 -18.95
N TYR A 607 -5.20 11.31 -18.73
CA TYR A 607 -6.22 12.08 -19.42
C TYR A 607 -6.00 13.60 -19.24
N GLY A 608 -5.72 14.05 -18.00
CA GLY A 608 -5.45 15.46 -17.71
C GLY A 608 -4.19 16.00 -18.38
N ALA A 609 -3.10 15.23 -18.35
CA ALA A 609 -1.83 15.60 -18.97
C ALA A 609 -1.94 15.70 -20.50
N VAL A 610 -2.50 14.66 -21.13
CA VAL A 610 -2.74 14.63 -22.57
C VAL A 610 -3.70 15.74 -23.01
N LEU A 611 -4.76 16.01 -22.24
CA LEU A 611 -5.69 17.10 -22.53
C LEU A 611 -5.01 18.46 -22.43
N LYS A 612 -4.14 18.67 -21.44
CA LYS A 612 -3.36 19.91 -21.29
C LYS A 612 -2.51 20.15 -22.54
N GLU A 613 -1.77 19.14 -23.00
CA GLU A 613 -0.97 19.26 -24.22
C GLU A 613 -1.82 19.52 -25.46
N ALA A 614 -2.93 18.78 -25.63
CA ALA A 614 -3.84 18.97 -26.77
C ALA A 614 -4.47 20.38 -26.80
N LEU A 615 -4.81 20.95 -25.65
CA LEU A 615 -5.29 22.33 -25.55
C LEU A 615 -4.22 23.35 -25.96
N ILE A 616 -2.98 23.15 -25.51
CA ILE A 616 -1.85 24.02 -25.87
C ILE A 616 -1.58 23.95 -27.37
N ALA A 617 -1.48 22.73 -27.93
CA ALA A 617 -1.22 22.51 -29.36
C ALA A 617 -2.30 23.08 -30.28
N THR A 618 -3.53 23.21 -29.79
CA THR A 618 -4.66 23.78 -30.55
C THR A 618 -4.92 25.26 -30.26
N GLY A 619 -4.06 25.94 -29.49
CA GLY A 619 -4.19 27.37 -29.17
C GLY A 619 -5.18 27.73 -28.05
N HIS A 620 -5.65 26.75 -27.27
CA HIS A 620 -6.64 26.92 -26.20
C HIS A 620 -6.01 26.95 -24.79
N VAL A 621 -4.86 27.62 -24.63
CA VAL A 621 -4.09 27.64 -23.37
C VAL A 621 -4.92 28.12 -22.17
N SER A 622 -5.82 29.09 -22.35
CA SER A 622 -6.70 29.61 -21.28
C SER A 622 -7.63 28.56 -20.67
N TYR A 623 -7.87 27.44 -21.36
CA TYR A 623 -8.70 26.35 -20.87
C TYR A 623 -7.95 25.37 -19.96
N VAL A 624 -6.61 25.40 -19.93
CA VAL A 624 -5.80 24.52 -19.08
C VAL A 624 -6.15 24.70 -17.60
N ALA A 625 -6.35 25.95 -17.16
CA ALA A 625 -6.75 26.27 -15.79
C ALA A 625 -8.16 25.76 -15.42
N LYS A 626 -8.99 25.36 -16.39
CA LYS A 626 -10.33 24.81 -16.17
C LYS A 626 -10.33 23.30 -15.94
N ILE A 627 -9.20 22.61 -16.14
CA ILE A 627 -9.09 21.17 -15.90
C ILE A 627 -9.07 20.93 -14.38
N PRO A 628 -10.10 20.26 -13.80
CA PRO A 628 -10.09 19.96 -12.38
C PRO A 628 -9.04 18.89 -12.04
N ALA A 629 -8.49 18.96 -10.83
CA ALA A 629 -7.50 18.01 -10.32
C ALA A 629 -8.14 16.66 -9.90
N LEU A 630 -8.85 16.00 -10.82
CA LEU A 630 -9.51 14.71 -10.56
C LEU A 630 -8.59 13.63 -9.97
N PRO A 631 -7.31 13.50 -10.38
CA PRO A 631 -6.40 12.52 -9.78
C PRO A 631 -6.21 12.75 -8.27
N LEU A 632 -6.01 14.02 -7.86
CA LEU A 632 -5.89 14.40 -6.45
C LEU A 632 -7.19 14.10 -5.69
N TYR A 633 -8.34 14.47 -6.26
CA TYR A 633 -9.64 14.27 -5.61
C TYR A 633 -9.98 12.79 -5.46
N LEU A 634 -9.61 11.95 -6.43
CA LEU A 634 -9.74 10.50 -6.35
C LEU A 634 -8.78 9.92 -5.32
N GLU A 635 -7.54 10.39 -5.28
CA GLU A 635 -6.53 9.87 -4.37
C GLU A 635 -6.93 10.10 -2.89
N LEU A 636 -7.44 11.29 -2.60
CA LEU A 636 -7.86 11.73 -1.26
C LEU A 636 -9.30 11.31 -0.91
N GLY A 637 -10.16 11.18 -1.91
CA GLY A 637 -11.60 11.05 -1.71
C GLY A 637 -12.22 12.34 -1.17
N ALA A 638 -11.75 13.49 -1.65
CA ALA A 638 -12.16 14.82 -1.24
C ALA A 638 -11.89 15.86 -2.34
N ALA A 639 -12.88 16.70 -2.66
CA ALA A 639 -12.77 17.80 -3.62
C ALA A 639 -13.03 19.19 -2.98
N SER A 640 -13.51 19.22 -1.73
CA SER A 640 -13.59 20.48 -0.96
C SER A 640 -12.19 20.83 -0.46
N GLN A 641 -11.78 22.07 -0.68
CA GLN A 641 -10.48 22.56 -0.23
C GLN A 641 -10.33 22.42 1.29
N THR A 642 -11.39 22.68 2.08
CA THR A 642 -11.34 22.48 3.54
C THR A 642 -11.03 21.04 3.94
N MET A 643 -11.70 20.07 3.32
CA MET A 643 -11.46 18.66 3.61
C MET A 643 -10.06 18.22 3.16
N ILE A 644 -9.59 18.73 2.01
CA ILE A 644 -8.22 18.51 1.53
C ILE A 644 -7.20 19.06 2.54
N GLN A 645 -7.39 20.29 3.05
CA GLN A 645 -6.49 20.89 4.04
C GLN A 645 -6.47 20.11 5.36
N PHE A 646 -7.61 19.59 5.82
CA PHE A 646 -7.65 18.71 7.00
C PHE A 646 -6.83 17.43 6.79
N ILE A 647 -6.96 16.80 5.61
CA ILE A 647 -6.14 15.62 5.29
C ILE A 647 -4.65 15.98 5.20
N SER A 648 -4.31 17.12 4.60
CA SER A 648 -2.94 17.62 4.52
C SER A 648 -2.32 17.91 5.90
N LEU A 649 -3.14 18.25 6.91
CA LEU A 649 -2.70 18.39 8.31
C LEU A 649 -2.49 17.03 9.01
N GLY A 650 -2.72 15.91 8.33
CA GLY A 650 -2.49 14.55 8.85
C GLY A 650 -3.73 13.87 9.41
N LEU A 651 -4.93 14.45 9.23
CA LEU A 651 -6.18 13.77 9.60
C LEU A 651 -6.55 12.70 8.57
N SER A 652 -7.14 11.60 9.04
CA SER A 652 -7.75 10.63 8.14
C SER A 652 -8.91 11.24 7.36
N ARG A 653 -9.25 10.66 6.20
CA ARG A 653 -10.42 11.06 5.41
C ARG A 653 -11.72 11.03 6.25
N HIS A 654 -11.87 10.01 7.10
CA HIS A 654 -13.04 9.85 7.96
C HIS A 654 -13.20 11.03 8.92
N THR A 655 -12.14 11.36 9.64
CA THR A 655 -12.12 12.50 10.55
C THR A 655 -12.27 13.83 9.80
N ALA A 656 -11.57 14.01 8.69
CA ALA A 656 -11.69 15.20 7.85
C ALA A 656 -13.13 15.42 7.36
N TYR A 657 -13.86 14.36 7.00
CA TYR A 657 -15.27 14.45 6.64
C TYR A 657 -16.12 14.93 7.83
N ILE A 658 -16.00 14.29 8.99
CA ILE A 658 -16.77 14.64 10.21
C ILE A 658 -16.53 16.10 10.58
N LEU A 659 -15.27 16.52 10.65
CA LEU A 659 -14.90 17.90 11.02
C LEU A 659 -15.33 18.91 9.96
N SER A 660 -15.29 18.55 8.67
CA SER A 660 -15.83 19.41 7.63
C SER A 660 -17.34 19.61 7.78
N GLY A 661 -18.06 18.62 8.34
CA GLY A 661 -19.47 18.72 8.69
C GLY A 661 -19.78 19.79 9.74
N LEU A 662 -18.80 20.14 10.58
CA LEU A 662 -18.92 21.14 11.64
C LEU A 662 -18.70 22.58 11.16
N THR A 663 -18.37 22.79 9.88
CA THR A 663 -18.14 24.11 9.29
C THR A 663 -18.94 24.31 8.01
N ILE A 664 -19.39 25.55 7.79
CA ILE A 664 -20.05 25.98 6.54
C ILE A 664 -19.00 26.32 5.48
N ASN A 665 -17.82 26.83 5.89
CA ASN A 665 -16.75 27.17 4.95
C ASN A 665 -16.14 25.89 4.36
N ARG A 666 -16.29 25.72 3.04
CA ARG A 666 -15.75 24.59 2.26
C ARG A 666 -14.47 24.93 1.51
N ASP A 667 -13.97 26.16 1.65
CA ASP A 667 -12.84 26.71 0.92
C ASP A 667 -11.72 27.28 1.83
N MET A 668 -11.49 26.69 3.01
CA MET A 668 -10.40 27.10 3.90
C MET A 668 -9.02 26.87 3.29
N ASP A 669 -8.13 27.85 3.44
CA ASP A 669 -6.69 27.67 3.31
C ASP A 669 -6.09 26.93 4.52
N LEU A 670 -4.81 26.54 4.42
CA LEU A 670 -4.13 25.77 5.47
C LEU A 670 -4.13 26.49 6.83
N GLY A 671 -3.90 27.81 6.84
CA GLY A 671 -3.87 28.60 8.07
C GLY A 671 -5.24 28.71 8.74
N SER A 672 -6.30 28.86 7.95
CA SER A 672 -7.68 28.91 8.45
C SER A 672 -8.16 27.54 8.93
N ALA A 673 -7.80 26.47 8.23
CA ALA A 673 -8.04 25.10 8.66
C ALA A 673 -7.38 24.83 10.04
N ARG A 674 -6.11 25.20 10.21
CA ARG A 674 -5.39 25.09 11.49
C ARG A 674 -6.07 25.85 12.62
N ARG A 675 -6.43 27.11 12.40
CA ARG A 675 -7.15 27.93 13.39
C ARG A 675 -8.50 27.32 13.76
N PHE A 676 -9.24 26.82 12.77
CA PHE A 676 -10.52 26.15 13.03
C PHE A 676 -10.34 24.93 13.93
N LEU A 677 -9.42 24.04 13.59
CA LEU A 677 -9.16 22.83 14.37
C LEU A 677 -8.70 23.15 15.80
N SER A 678 -7.83 24.15 15.99
CA SER A 678 -7.33 24.55 17.32
C SER A 678 -8.41 25.08 18.28
N ARG A 679 -9.56 25.52 17.74
CA ARG A 679 -10.69 26.01 18.53
C ARG A 679 -11.68 24.91 18.89
N LEU A 680 -11.54 23.71 18.32
CA LEU A 680 -12.41 22.60 18.63
C LEU A 680 -11.96 21.91 19.92
N THR A 681 -12.87 21.81 20.88
CA THR A 681 -12.73 20.96 22.06
C THR A 681 -13.35 19.59 21.75
N PRO A 682 -12.53 18.51 21.62
CA PRO A 682 -13.02 17.19 21.19
C PRO A 682 -14.20 16.66 22.00
N GLU A 683 -14.21 16.94 23.31
CA GLU A 683 -15.22 16.48 24.27
C GLU A 683 -16.59 17.12 24.02
N THR A 684 -16.62 18.36 23.54
CA THR A 684 -17.86 19.11 23.27
C THR A 684 -18.36 18.94 21.84
N ALA A 685 -17.52 18.47 20.92
CA ALA A 685 -17.82 18.35 19.51
C ALA A 685 -18.57 17.05 19.13
N GLY A 686 -18.92 16.21 20.11
CA GLY A 686 -19.65 14.96 19.88
C GLY A 686 -18.87 13.94 19.05
N LEU A 687 -17.54 14.02 19.05
CA LEU A 687 -16.68 13.16 18.24
C LEU A 687 -16.57 11.77 18.86
N SER A 688 -16.49 10.73 18.03
CA SER A 688 -16.19 9.39 18.51
C SER A 688 -14.76 9.31 19.08
N PRO A 689 -14.46 8.40 20.02
CA PRO A 689 -13.18 8.39 20.72
C PRO A 689 -11.95 8.36 19.81
N TYR A 690 -11.99 7.59 18.71
CA TYR A 690 -10.88 7.50 17.76
C TYR A 690 -10.70 8.76 16.91
N VAL A 691 -11.80 9.45 16.59
CA VAL A 691 -11.78 10.74 15.87
C VAL A 691 -11.25 11.84 16.79
N ALA A 692 -11.70 11.86 18.04
CA ALA A 692 -11.19 12.78 19.06
C ALA A 692 -9.70 12.58 19.31
N GLU A 693 -9.24 11.33 19.41
CA GLU A 693 -7.83 11.02 19.64
C GLU A 693 -6.94 11.39 18.45
N GLU A 694 -7.39 11.11 17.22
CA GLU A 694 -6.68 11.55 16.02
C GLU A 694 -6.58 13.08 15.95
N LEU A 695 -7.65 13.80 16.30
CA LEU A 695 -7.65 15.26 16.37
C LEU A 695 -6.66 15.79 17.41
N ARG A 696 -6.65 15.22 18.64
CA ARG A 696 -5.68 15.62 19.68
C ARG A 696 -4.26 15.41 19.22
N ARG A 697 -3.96 14.25 18.62
CA ARG A 697 -2.63 13.95 18.08
C ARG A 697 -2.21 14.94 17.00
N VAL A 698 -3.11 15.33 16.10
CA VAL A 698 -2.79 16.36 15.10
C VAL A 698 -2.57 17.72 15.75
N LEU A 699 -3.42 18.12 16.71
CA LEU A 699 -3.28 19.41 17.42
C LEU A 699 -2.05 19.50 18.33
N GLN A 700 -1.53 18.39 18.86
CA GLN A 700 -0.28 18.40 19.63
C GLN A 700 0.95 18.67 18.74
N ASN A 701 0.84 18.37 17.44
CA ASN A 701 1.91 18.50 16.45
C ASN A 701 1.81 19.78 15.60
N VAL A 702 0.84 20.64 15.92
CA VAL A 702 0.42 21.83 15.18
C VAL A 702 0.29 22.96 16.18
#